data_AF-A0A941RWQ0-F1
#
_entry.id   AF-A0A941RWQ0-F1
#
_cell.length_a   1.000
_cell.length_b   1.000
_cell.length_c   1.000
_cell.angle_alpha   90.00
_cell.angle_beta   90.00
_cell.angle_gamma   90.00
#
_symmetry.space_group_name_H-M   'P 1'
#
loop_
_entity.id
_entity.type
_entity.pdbx_description
1 polymer ?
#
loop_
_entity_poly.entity_id
_entity_poly.type
_entity_poly.pdbx_seq_one_letter_code
_entity_poly.pdbx_strand_id
1 'polypeptide(L)'
;MIRGLGILAILGLAWPALADEQHFESKFRPLLIERCHKCHAGKAMKGGLRLDSREALLKGGDTGPAILSGKPDESLLIQAVRHENGLEMPPDGKLTAAQIDALAQWVRDGAIWPGTTVAAATESNPGEVLTTPRLPNSGPLAGALQLWLRADTFQMADGQSVPVWPDQSGRGRDLTATKGVREGGVGGPGTFIRHSTLVGRPAVRFSSGTGQNPGSVSADPTGLAASPGNPVDIRGDAALTMTIVMNLSQFAGQHSHTTVFCVGNPAHGGDPGKPLAALIEIDQPQQFSLDFAGGWGHDAILAPGSFQPYFSKPVIVTITKTPGPIKDTTRFYLNGKLAGPLPEHPVTGRDTIPDIQHRADVGVFLGKALGFCGAIQGDIGEVLLYNTALSDADRLGVEMYLGEKFGLWIDEERTVARPATFNDAEKQHWAYQPIREVPPPEVPNEAWIRTPLDRFTLAAWEKHRLAPAGDVDQRTWLRRVSYDLIGLPPTPAEVDTFLADKSPQAYETVVTRLLDSPHYGERWGRHWLDLVRYAESTANDANAVMRYAWRYRNYVIDAFNSNLPYDQFLIEQLAGDLLPTTDSVAVNTRRTIATGYLMIGPKALAETDKEQSRLDIVDDQIDVTGRAMLGLTLACARCHDHKFDAVRATDYYALAGIFRSTEPFQNEARNATMWWEFTVPQGAGAEPLMVMAPKETLSRNLRVHLRGNRFTLGKIVPRGGLGIVAAVATGSDQSPSAIVDPHQMSSGRLELARWIASPKNPLTARVLVNRVWQLHFGKGIVGTPDNLGTRGEPPADPALLDWLASQFLKSGWNVKQLHRQIVLSHTYRLQNAESDRQGSVAEPTSAGGSSRDVTDLSAYRFHRRRLSAEELRDAMLLTSGQLDPTPGSSESGEFLFGKAEDINSLIRPNRVGADDEFYTTFRKRSVYLPIVRNMLPDVLALFDAADPNGVTAIRNETTVASQGLFLLNHPFVRQQARAFAERLSRDSQLTPEQRIELAHRLAYGRSATPVEVEETNLFLKAFVESPAFGEKPFAERQAAAWQAFCQSLLCSNEFLYVN
;
A
#
# COMPACT_ATOMS: atom_id res chain seq x y z
N MET A 1 14.95 66.78 -21.98
CA MET A 1 14.27 67.60 -20.95
C MET A 1 13.31 66.69 -20.17
N ILE A 2 13.66 66.41 -18.91
CA ILE A 2 12.82 66.43 -17.70
C ILE A 2 11.34 65.94 -17.77
N ARG A 3 11.04 64.96 -16.90
CA ARG A 3 9.76 64.50 -16.27
C ARG A 3 8.78 63.70 -17.14
N GLY A 4 8.22 62.55 -16.72
CA GLY A 4 8.15 61.93 -15.40
C GLY A 4 7.82 60.42 -15.43
N LEU A 5 8.22 59.75 -14.34
CA LEU A 5 8.07 58.33 -14.02
C LEU A 5 6.63 57.94 -13.63
N GLY A 6 6.32 56.64 -13.82
CA GLY A 6 5.22 55.98 -13.13
C GLY A 6 4.96 54.53 -13.60
N ILE A 7 5.95 53.63 -13.47
CA ILE A 7 5.77 52.18 -13.66
C ILE A 7 6.43 51.43 -12.49
N LEU A 8 5.76 50.36 -12.04
CA LEU A 8 6.24 49.24 -11.21
C LEU A 8 6.34 49.48 -9.68
N ALA A 9 5.27 49.07 -8.98
CA ALA A 9 5.36 48.50 -7.64
C ALA A 9 4.54 47.21 -7.62
N ILE A 10 5.23 46.07 -7.50
CA ILE A 10 4.89 44.82 -6.79
C ILE A 10 6.02 43.86 -7.17
N LEU A 11 7.10 43.86 -6.38
CA LEU A 11 8.10 42.79 -6.30
C LEU A 11 8.98 43.08 -5.09
N GLY A 12 8.63 42.47 -3.98
CA GLY A 12 9.40 42.55 -2.75
C GLY A 12 8.67 41.74 -1.71
N LEU A 13 9.06 40.47 -1.55
CA LEU A 13 8.99 39.65 -0.33
C LEU A 13 9.40 38.20 -0.67
N ALA A 14 10.64 38.01 -1.14
CA ALA A 14 11.33 36.71 -1.16
C ALA A 14 12.87 36.85 -1.22
N TRP A 15 13.42 38.01 -0.81
CA TRP A 15 14.86 38.29 -0.90
C TRP A 15 15.72 37.99 0.36
N PRO A 16 15.22 37.87 1.61
CA PRO A 16 16.13 37.75 2.75
C PRO A 16 16.78 36.36 2.88
N ALA A 17 16.03 35.27 2.68
CA ALA A 17 16.53 33.91 2.96
C ALA A 17 17.68 33.46 2.04
N LEU A 18 17.65 33.82 0.75
CA LEU A 18 18.73 33.50 -0.20
C LEU A 18 20.01 34.32 0.06
N ALA A 19 19.87 35.54 0.59
CA ALA A 19 21.00 36.39 0.93
C ALA A 19 21.75 35.89 2.18
N ASP A 20 21.02 35.31 3.15
CA ASP A 20 21.60 34.81 4.41
C ASP A 20 22.32 33.46 4.25
N GLU A 21 21.83 32.55 3.39
CA GLU A 21 22.53 31.28 3.10
C GLU A 21 23.86 31.51 2.38
N GLN A 22 23.88 32.43 1.40
CA GLN A 22 25.10 32.81 0.68
C GLN A 22 26.11 33.51 1.60
N HIS A 23 25.64 34.25 2.61
CA HIS A 23 26.48 34.87 3.64
C HIS A 23 27.16 33.83 4.54
N PHE A 24 26.42 32.79 4.94
CA PHE A 24 26.98 31.69 5.74
C PHE A 24 28.06 30.91 4.98
N GLU A 25 27.77 30.52 3.74
CA GLU A 25 28.70 29.75 2.91
C GLU A 25 29.97 30.55 2.52
N SER A 26 29.86 31.86 2.33
CA SER A 26 31.00 32.70 1.92
C SER A 26 31.85 33.23 3.08
N LYS A 27 31.30 33.36 4.30
CA LYS A 27 32.00 33.98 5.43
C LYS A 27 32.17 33.09 6.67
N PHE A 28 31.13 32.36 7.07
CA PHE A 28 31.14 31.61 8.34
C PHE A 28 31.66 30.19 8.18
N ARG A 29 31.23 29.45 7.14
CA ARG A 29 31.73 28.10 6.89
C ARG A 29 33.26 28.06 6.69
N PRO A 30 33.88 28.95 5.89
CA PRO A 30 35.34 28.98 5.75
C PRO A 30 36.05 29.27 7.08
N LEU A 31 35.52 30.20 7.89
CA LEU A 31 36.08 30.54 9.20
C LEU A 31 36.03 29.37 10.18
N LEU A 32 34.90 28.66 10.27
CA LEU A 32 34.76 27.48 11.12
C LEU A 32 35.69 26.34 10.67
N ILE A 33 35.83 26.12 9.37
CA ILE A 33 36.74 25.12 8.81
C ILE A 33 38.20 25.46 9.14
N GLU A 34 38.62 26.69 8.88
CA GLU A 34 40.01 27.12 9.04
C GLU A 34 40.43 27.15 10.52
N ARG A 35 39.56 27.65 11.41
CA ARG A 35 39.94 28.00 12.79
C ARG A 35 39.40 27.05 13.85
N CYS A 36 38.36 26.26 13.56
CA CYS A 36 37.63 25.53 14.58
C CYS A 36 37.54 24.01 14.33
N HIS A 37 37.37 23.58 13.07
CA HIS A 37 37.09 22.19 12.72
C HIS A 37 38.23 21.21 13.03
N LYS A 38 39.48 21.68 13.04
CA LYS A 38 40.65 20.85 13.41
C LYS A 38 40.49 20.15 14.77
N CYS A 39 39.77 20.76 15.71
CA CYS A 39 39.56 20.24 17.07
C CYS A 39 38.09 19.94 17.42
N HIS A 40 37.13 20.39 16.59
CA HIS A 40 35.69 20.35 16.86
C HIS A 40 34.85 19.87 15.66
N ALA A 41 35.41 19.02 14.79
CA ALA A 41 34.69 18.36 13.71
C ALA A 41 35.14 16.90 13.53
N GLY A 42 34.25 16.05 12.98
CA GLY A 42 34.56 14.64 12.74
C GLY A 42 34.90 13.85 14.02
N LYS A 43 35.95 13.02 13.97
CA LYS A 43 36.38 12.16 15.12
C LYS A 43 37.23 12.90 16.16
N ALA A 44 37.67 14.12 15.89
CA ALA A 44 38.41 14.95 16.85
C ALA A 44 37.42 15.83 17.63
N MET A 45 37.12 15.46 18.87
CA MET A 45 36.17 16.17 19.73
C MET A 45 36.82 16.52 21.06
N LYS A 46 37.29 17.76 21.20
CA LYS A 46 37.70 18.29 22.51
C LYS A 46 36.50 18.91 23.23
N GLY A 47 36.31 18.57 24.50
CA GLY A 47 35.22 19.10 25.35
C GLY A 47 33.80 18.77 24.88
N GLY A 48 33.62 17.62 24.20
CA GLY A 48 32.31 17.15 23.69
C GLY A 48 31.69 18.02 22.58
N LEU A 49 32.36 19.08 22.14
CA LEU A 49 31.82 20.10 21.27
C LEU A 49 32.06 19.81 19.78
N ARG A 50 31.00 19.94 18.98
CA ARG A 50 31.03 19.88 17.51
C ARG A 50 30.52 21.17 16.89
N LEU A 51 31.23 21.66 15.86
CA LEU A 51 30.97 22.94 15.18
C LEU A 51 30.71 22.75 13.66
N ASP A 52 30.34 21.54 13.24
CA ASP A 52 30.12 21.15 11.84
C ASP A 52 28.63 20.98 11.46
N SER A 53 27.71 21.14 12.40
CA SER A 53 26.27 21.29 12.13
C SER A 53 25.59 22.25 13.11
N ARG A 54 24.44 22.80 12.72
CA ARG A 54 23.64 23.71 13.56
C ARG A 54 23.11 23.00 14.80
N GLU A 55 22.64 21.77 14.67
CA GLU A 55 22.13 20.97 15.79
C GLU A 55 23.24 20.71 16.82
N ALA A 56 24.46 20.48 16.37
CA ALA A 56 25.61 20.29 17.24
C ALA A 56 25.99 21.57 18.00
N LEU A 57 25.90 22.73 17.36
CA LEU A 57 26.13 24.04 17.99
C LEU A 57 25.08 24.37 19.06
N LEU A 58 23.81 24.06 18.79
CA LEU A 58 22.71 24.27 19.72
C LEU A 58 22.75 23.27 20.89
N LYS A 59 23.18 22.03 20.64
CA LYS A 59 23.42 21.03 21.68
C LYS A 59 24.62 21.40 22.56
N GLY A 60 25.68 21.92 21.95
CA GLY A 60 26.90 22.33 22.63
C GLY A 60 27.78 21.17 23.09
N GLY A 61 28.77 21.49 23.93
CA GLY A 61 29.74 20.55 24.50
C GLY A 61 29.48 20.24 25.97
N ASP A 62 30.50 19.74 26.66
CA ASP A 62 30.42 19.35 28.08
C ASP A 62 30.06 20.52 29.02
N THR A 63 30.22 21.76 28.55
CA THR A 63 29.93 23.01 29.27
C THR A 63 28.58 23.65 28.91
N GLY A 64 27.79 23.02 28.04
CA GLY A 64 26.48 23.50 27.60
C GLY A 64 26.45 24.03 26.15
N PRO A 65 25.31 24.62 25.71
CA PRO A 65 25.10 25.10 24.35
C PRO A 65 26.19 26.05 23.87
N ALA A 66 26.76 25.80 22.68
CA ALA A 66 27.79 26.66 22.13
C ALA A 66 27.20 27.99 21.64
N ILE A 67 25.97 27.96 21.14
CA ILE A 67 25.24 29.13 20.67
C ILE A 67 23.85 29.18 21.29
N LEU A 68 23.48 30.36 21.77
CA LEU A 68 22.12 30.75 22.09
C LEU A 68 21.64 31.73 21.02
N SER A 69 20.71 31.28 20.18
CA SER A 69 20.15 32.05 19.06
C SER A 69 19.65 33.43 19.51
N GLY A 70 20.09 34.49 18.84
CA GLY A 70 19.75 35.88 19.17
C GLY A 70 20.52 36.49 20.35
N LYS A 71 21.35 35.70 21.05
CA LYS A 71 22.02 36.10 22.30
C LYS A 71 23.54 35.87 22.21
N PRO A 72 24.28 36.68 21.45
CA PRO A 72 25.71 36.48 21.24
C PRO A 72 26.52 36.59 22.54
N ASP A 73 26.19 37.52 23.44
CA ASP A 73 26.98 37.74 24.66
C ASP A 73 26.78 36.62 25.71
N GLU A 74 25.67 35.87 25.62
CA GLU A 74 25.40 34.68 26.44
C GLU A 74 25.91 33.37 25.78
N SER A 75 26.38 33.43 24.53
CA SER A 75 26.80 32.25 23.77
C SER A 75 28.26 31.86 24.07
N LEU A 76 28.47 30.62 24.52
CA LEU A 76 29.80 30.12 24.90
C LEU A 76 30.82 30.18 23.76
N LEU A 77 30.39 29.99 22.51
CA LEU A 77 31.26 30.12 21.33
C LEU A 77 31.81 31.55 21.22
N ILE A 78 30.98 32.57 21.45
CA ILE A 78 31.37 33.98 21.34
C ILE A 78 32.29 34.37 22.51
N GLN A 79 31.97 33.93 23.73
CA GLN A 79 32.84 34.15 24.90
C GLN A 79 34.21 33.49 24.71
N ALA A 80 34.25 32.27 24.15
CA ALA A 80 35.50 31.56 23.89
C ALA A 80 36.36 32.26 22.84
N VAL A 81 35.78 32.78 21.75
CA VAL A 81 36.55 33.53 20.73
C VAL A 81 36.93 34.95 21.16
N ARG A 82 36.24 35.51 22.15
CA ARG A 82 36.62 36.76 22.81
C ARG A 82 37.69 36.57 23.88
N HIS A 83 38.02 35.34 24.26
CA HIS A 83 38.93 35.03 25.37
C HIS A 83 38.40 35.62 26.69
N GLU A 84 37.11 35.39 26.96
CA GLU A 84 36.40 35.87 28.15
C GLU A 84 36.07 34.68 29.08
N ASN A 85 35.85 34.96 30.36
CA ASN A 85 35.41 33.97 31.36
C ASN A 85 36.27 32.70 31.45
N GLY A 86 37.58 32.81 31.18
CA GLY A 86 38.53 31.69 31.22
C GLY A 86 38.44 30.70 30.05
N LEU A 87 37.64 31.01 29.02
CA LEU A 87 37.54 30.23 27.78
C LEU A 87 38.37 30.91 26.69
N GLU A 88 39.43 30.25 26.22
CA GLU A 88 40.33 30.79 25.18
C GLU A 88 40.37 29.86 23.97
N MET A 89 39.66 30.22 22.90
CA MET A 89 39.65 29.48 21.64
C MET A 89 39.73 30.45 20.44
N PRO A 90 40.50 30.15 19.38
CA PRO A 90 41.35 28.98 19.23
C PRO A 90 42.70 29.15 19.97
N PRO A 91 43.31 28.04 20.45
CA PRO A 91 44.56 28.08 21.21
C PRO A 91 45.77 28.54 20.38
N ASP A 92 45.67 28.44 19.05
CA ASP A 92 46.71 28.85 18.11
C ASP A 92 46.64 30.35 17.76
N GLY A 93 45.88 31.16 18.51
CA GLY A 93 45.82 32.62 18.42
C GLY A 93 44.40 33.17 18.27
N LYS A 94 44.09 34.26 18.99
CA LYS A 94 42.77 34.91 19.03
C LYS A 94 42.32 35.36 17.63
N LEU A 95 41.03 35.20 17.34
CA LEU A 95 40.42 35.71 16.10
C LEU A 95 40.54 37.24 16.01
N THR A 96 40.57 37.77 14.79
CA THR A 96 40.56 39.23 14.58
C THR A 96 39.23 39.83 15.06
N ALA A 97 39.23 41.12 15.44
CA ALA A 97 38.01 41.81 15.88
C ALA A 97 36.87 41.68 14.85
N ALA A 98 37.18 41.83 13.55
CA ALA A 98 36.21 41.67 12.47
C ALA A 98 35.61 40.26 12.37
N GLN A 99 36.38 39.21 12.66
CA GLN A 99 35.88 37.82 12.66
C GLN A 99 34.99 37.54 13.87
N ILE A 100 35.37 38.07 15.05
CA ILE A 100 34.56 37.96 16.28
C ILE A 100 33.23 38.68 16.11
N ASP A 101 33.25 39.91 15.57
CA ASP A 101 32.04 40.70 15.33
C ASP A 101 31.12 40.02 14.31
N ALA A 102 31.69 39.43 13.26
CA ALA A 102 30.92 38.68 12.28
C ALA A 102 30.24 37.44 12.90
N LEU A 103 30.94 36.67 13.74
CA LEU A 103 30.36 35.52 14.45
C LEU A 103 29.27 35.97 15.45
N ALA A 104 29.50 37.07 16.18
CA ALA A 104 28.52 37.61 17.11
C ALA A 104 27.28 38.11 16.38
N GLN A 105 27.44 38.76 15.22
CA GLN A 105 26.34 39.20 14.38
C GLN A 105 25.54 38.00 13.83
N TRP A 106 26.21 36.96 13.35
CA TRP A 106 25.55 35.73 12.90
C TRP A 106 24.71 35.05 13.98
N VAL A 107 25.23 34.99 15.21
CA VAL A 107 24.45 34.49 16.36
C VAL A 107 23.26 35.39 16.66
N ARG A 108 23.44 36.72 16.58
CA ARG A 108 22.38 37.71 16.77
C ARG A 108 21.27 37.56 15.71
N ASP A 109 21.64 37.21 14.49
CA ASP A 109 20.73 36.98 13.36
C ASP A 109 20.09 35.58 13.38
N GLY A 110 20.28 34.83 14.47
CA GLY A 110 19.60 33.56 14.71
C GLY A 110 20.41 32.31 14.37
N ALA A 111 21.71 32.48 14.12
CA ALA A 111 22.63 31.43 13.69
C ALA A 111 22.06 30.62 12.52
N ILE A 112 21.64 31.35 11.47
CA ILE A 112 21.03 30.79 10.27
C ILE A 112 22.03 29.86 9.58
N TRP A 113 21.59 28.64 9.27
CA TRP A 113 22.38 27.61 8.61
C TRP A 113 21.69 27.19 7.30
N PRO A 114 22.43 27.03 6.19
CA PRO A 114 21.84 26.66 4.90
C PRO A 114 21.02 25.38 4.95
N GLY A 115 19.82 25.40 4.36
CA GLY A 115 18.86 24.29 4.43
C GLY A 115 17.84 24.38 5.58
N THR A 116 17.90 25.44 6.40
CA THR A 116 16.89 25.70 7.44
C THR A 116 15.75 26.54 6.85
N THR A 117 14.61 25.93 6.57
CA THR A 117 13.41 26.68 6.13
C THR A 117 12.84 27.46 7.32
N VAL A 118 12.92 28.79 7.28
CA VAL A 118 12.07 29.65 8.11
C VAL A 118 10.65 29.54 7.56
N ALA A 119 9.90 28.56 8.07
CA ALA A 119 8.47 28.53 7.88
C ALA A 119 7.91 29.81 8.51
N ALA A 120 7.31 30.66 7.70
CA ALA A 120 6.39 31.68 8.20
C ALA A 120 5.37 30.94 9.07
N ALA A 121 5.34 31.31 10.35
CA ALA A 121 4.48 30.71 11.35
C ALA A 121 3.02 30.84 10.89
N THR A 122 2.49 29.75 10.34
CA THR A 122 1.14 29.35 10.70
C THR A 122 1.19 29.07 12.19
N GLU A 123 0.28 29.68 12.96
CA GLU A 123 0.16 29.49 14.39
C GLU A 123 -0.05 28.00 14.71
N SER A 124 1.04 27.26 14.89
CA SER A 124 1.04 25.98 15.58
C SER A 124 1.20 26.28 17.06
N ASN A 125 0.14 26.03 17.82
CA ASN A 125 0.11 26.12 19.27
C ASN A 125 1.36 25.44 19.88
N PRO A 126 2.10 26.10 20.80
CA PRO A 126 3.25 25.51 21.48
C PRO A 126 2.93 24.29 22.37
N GLY A 127 1.67 23.84 22.44
CA GLY A 127 1.21 22.68 23.19
C GLY A 127 1.03 21.39 22.37
N GLU A 128 1.40 21.36 21.08
CA GLU A 128 1.05 20.27 20.15
C GLU A 128 2.21 19.34 19.79
N VAL A 129 3.26 19.25 20.62
CA VAL A 129 4.26 18.18 20.44
C VAL A 129 3.62 16.86 20.91
N LEU A 130 3.09 16.10 19.95
CA LEU A 130 2.64 14.74 20.21
C LEU A 130 3.78 13.92 20.76
N THR A 131 3.61 13.42 21.99
CA THR A 131 4.62 12.57 22.61
C THR A 131 4.74 11.27 21.84
N THR A 132 5.95 10.77 21.59
CA THR A 132 6.13 9.47 20.95
C THR A 132 5.70 8.34 21.90
N PRO A 133 5.09 7.25 21.38
CA PRO A 133 4.83 6.05 22.18
C PRO A 133 6.11 5.58 22.87
N ARG A 134 6.04 5.31 24.18
CA ARG A 134 7.16 4.83 24.99
C ARG A 134 6.88 3.44 25.50
N LEU A 135 7.81 2.52 25.23
CA LEU A 135 7.79 1.20 25.86
C LEU A 135 7.84 1.36 27.38
N PRO A 136 6.98 0.67 28.15
CA PRO A 136 6.88 0.88 29.59
C PRO A 136 8.20 0.69 30.36
N ASN A 137 9.10 -0.16 29.83
CA ASN A 137 10.40 -0.49 30.42
C ASN A 137 11.60 0.15 29.68
N SER A 138 11.41 1.27 28.99
CA SER A 138 12.47 1.91 28.20
C SER A 138 13.12 3.13 28.86
N GLY A 139 14.41 3.34 28.58
CA GLY A 139 15.16 4.52 29.01
C GLY A 139 15.04 4.80 30.52
N PRO A 140 14.71 6.04 30.93
CA PRO A 140 14.60 6.39 32.35
C PRO A 140 13.43 5.72 33.08
N LEU A 141 12.45 5.17 32.36
CA LEU A 141 11.27 4.50 32.95
C LEU A 141 11.61 3.12 33.52
N ALA A 142 12.61 2.43 32.95
CA ALA A 142 12.99 1.08 33.34
C ALA A 142 13.33 0.95 34.83
N GLY A 143 14.02 1.96 35.38
CA GLY A 143 14.40 1.99 36.79
C GLY A 143 13.20 2.14 37.74
N ALA A 144 12.21 2.93 37.32
CA ALA A 144 11.01 3.23 38.11
C ALA A 144 9.91 2.19 37.96
N LEU A 145 9.90 1.42 36.87
CA LEU A 145 8.90 0.37 36.62
C LEU A 145 9.06 -0.75 37.65
N GLN A 146 8.03 -0.91 38.47
CA GLN A 146 7.97 -1.96 39.48
C GLN A 146 7.12 -3.15 39.06
N LEU A 147 6.06 -2.98 38.28
CA LEU A 147 5.23 -4.11 37.87
C LEU A 147 4.81 -3.94 36.43
N TRP A 148 4.93 -4.99 35.63
CA TRP A 148 4.37 -5.03 34.29
C TRP A 148 3.77 -6.40 33.98
N LEU A 149 2.48 -6.54 34.24
CA LEU A 149 1.72 -7.76 33.94
C LEU A 149 1.15 -7.68 32.55
N ARG A 150 1.37 -8.74 31.77
CA ARG A 150 0.98 -8.82 30.36
C ARG A 150 0.24 -10.11 30.07
N ALA A 151 -1.00 -10.03 29.60
CA ALA A 151 -1.72 -11.24 29.24
C ALA A 151 -1.19 -11.86 27.93
N ASP A 152 -0.60 -11.07 27.04
CA ASP A 152 -0.12 -11.54 25.74
C ASP A 152 1.16 -12.37 25.78
N THR A 153 1.78 -12.55 26.96
CA THR A 153 2.94 -13.42 27.18
C THR A 153 2.56 -14.82 27.64
N PHE A 154 1.28 -15.07 27.94
CA PHE A 154 0.81 -16.39 28.34
C PHE A 154 0.84 -17.40 27.17
N GLN A 155 1.34 -18.59 27.47
CA GLN A 155 1.26 -19.75 26.58
C GLN A 155 0.18 -20.73 27.07
N MET A 156 -1.06 -20.24 27.16
CA MET A 156 -2.21 -20.98 27.71
C MET A 156 -3.31 -21.16 26.65
N ALA A 157 -4.19 -22.15 26.85
CA ALA A 157 -5.39 -22.34 26.03
C ALA A 157 -6.58 -21.52 26.59
N ASP A 158 -7.55 -21.20 25.73
CA ASP A 158 -8.73 -20.42 26.14
C ASP A 158 -9.52 -21.13 27.25
N GLY A 159 -9.96 -20.36 28.24
CA GLY A 159 -10.72 -20.85 29.39
C GLY A 159 -9.86 -21.51 30.47
N GLN A 160 -8.55 -21.67 30.28
CA GLN A 160 -7.67 -22.18 31.34
C GLN A 160 -7.55 -21.16 32.47
N SER A 161 -7.72 -21.63 33.70
CA SER A 161 -7.42 -20.86 34.91
C SER A 161 -5.98 -20.39 34.90
N VAL A 162 -5.75 -19.09 35.13
CA VAL A 162 -4.43 -18.47 35.23
C VAL A 162 -3.90 -18.66 36.66
N PRO A 163 -2.95 -19.57 36.90
CA PRO A 163 -2.47 -19.85 38.25
C PRO A 163 -1.43 -18.82 38.71
N VAL A 164 -0.75 -18.16 37.77
CA VAL A 164 0.32 -17.19 38.01
C VAL A 164 0.36 -16.23 36.81
N TRP A 165 0.34 -14.92 37.03
CA TRP A 165 0.51 -13.91 36.00
C TRP A 165 1.94 -13.35 36.00
N PRO A 166 2.74 -13.61 34.95
CA PRO A 166 4.15 -13.27 34.94
C PRO A 166 4.39 -11.75 34.78
N ASP A 167 5.42 -11.26 35.45
CA ASP A 167 5.91 -9.88 35.34
C ASP A 167 7.02 -9.72 34.31
N GLN A 168 6.97 -8.61 33.58
CA GLN A 168 7.91 -8.24 32.52
C GLN A 168 8.70 -6.96 32.83
N SER A 169 8.61 -6.45 34.06
CA SER A 169 9.40 -5.31 34.52
C SER A 169 10.89 -5.63 34.72
N GLY A 170 11.26 -6.93 34.69
CA GLY A 170 12.62 -7.39 35.00
C GLY A 170 12.91 -7.48 36.50
N ARG A 171 11.87 -7.42 37.34
CA ARG A 171 11.98 -7.43 38.80
C ARG A 171 11.41 -8.72 39.47
N GLY A 172 10.88 -9.64 38.66
CA GLY A 172 10.50 -11.00 39.10
C GLY A 172 9.24 -11.07 39.95
N ARG A 173 8.20 -10.30 39.62
CA ARG A 173 6.96 -10.16 40.40
C ARG A 173 5.77 -10.88 39.80
N ASP A 174 5.57 -12.15 40.09
CA ASP A 174 4.46 -12.88 39.51
C ASP A 174 3.22 -12.90 40.43
N LEU A 175 2.02 -12.69 39.88
CA LEU A 175 0.75 -12.71 40.66
C LEU A 175 0.08 -14.07 40.62
N THR A 176 0.06 -14.79 41.73
CA THR A 176 -0.52 -16.14 41.79
C THR A 176 -2.05 -16.14 41.99
N ALA A 177 -2.74 -17.20 41.58
CA ALA A 177 -4.11 -17.48 42.01
C ALA A 177 -4.04 -18.11 43.39
N THR A 178 -4.69 -17.51 44.38
CA THR A 178 -4.56 -18.00 45.75
C THR A 178 -5.49 -19.18 46.01
N LYS A 179 -4.87 -20.27 46.44
CA LYS A 179 -5.44 -21.16 47.43
C LYS A 179 -5.34 -20.46 48.79
N GLY A 180 -6.33 -19.61 49.11
CA GLY A 180 -6.43 -18.89 50.39
C GLY A 180 -5.54 -17.64 50.51
N VAL A 181 -6.12 -16.46 50.33
CA VAL A 181 -5.50 -15.19 50.77
C VAL A 181 -5.46 -15.15 52.30
N ARG A 182 -4.36 -15.58 52.94
CA ARG A 182 -4.31 -15.70 54.42
C ARG A 182 -5.47 -16.61 54.93
N GLU A 183 -5.58 -16.81 56.24
CA GLU A 183 -6.77 -17.41 56.83
C GLU A 183 -7.98 -16.47 56.57
N GLY A 184 -8.95 -16.90 55.74
CA GLY A 184 -10.16 -16.12 55.40
C GLY A 184 -10.22 -15.47 54.00
N GLY A 185 -9.21 -15.67 53.15
CA GLY A 185 -9.20 -15.21 51.76
C GLY A 185 -10.12 -15.95 50.82
N VAL A 186 -10.86 -15.24 49.96
CA VAL A 186 -11.88 -15.83 49.07
C VAL A 186 -11.69 -15.39 47.61
N GLY A 187 -11.66 -16.36 46.68
CA GLY A 187 -11.75 -16.12 45.23
C GLY A 187 -10.99 -17.14 44.36
N GLY A 188 -11.48 -17.42 43.16
CA GLY A 188 -10.86 -18.34 42.19
C GLY A 188 -9.91 -17.67 41.17
N PRO A 189 -9.03 -18.39 40.47
CA PRO A 189 -8.23 -17.84 39.37
C PRO A 189 -9.11 -17.21 38.28
N GLY A 190 -8.66 -16.09 37.72
CA GLY A 190 -9.18 -15.62 36.42
C GLY A 190 -8.88 -16.63 35.31
N THR A 191 -9.54 -16.51 34.16
CA THR A 191 -9.33 -17.42 33.01
C THR A 191 -8.63 -16.71 31.86
N PHE A 192 -7.69 -17.40 31.22
CA PHE A 192 -7.01 -16.88 30.05
C PHE A 192 -7.96 -16.90 28.84
N ILE A 193 -8.02 -15.79 28.09
CA ILE A 193 -8.78 -15.69 26.85
C ILE A 193 -7.87 -15.06 25.80
N ARG A 194 -7.56 -15.80 24.73
CA ARG A 194 -6.70 -15.37 23.61
C ARG A 194 -7.35 -14.29 22.76
N HIS A 195 -8.67 -14.34 22.61
CA HIS A 195 -9.47 -13.38 21.85
C HIS A 195 -10.51 -12.70 22.73
N SER A 196 -10.07 -11.72 23.53
CA SER A 196 -10.90 -11.07 24.55
C SER A 196 -11.71 -9.88 24.03
N THR A 197 -12.47 -9.25 24.93
CA THR A 197 -13.19 -7.99 24.67
C THR A 197 -12.26 -6.77 24.59
N LEU A 198 -10.95 -6.94 24.82
CA LEU A 198 -9.92 -5.93 24.56
C LEU A 198 -9.43 -6.00 23.11
N VAL A 199 -10.35 -5.76 22.17
CA VAL A 199 -10.06 -5.72 20.72
C VAL A 199 -9.43 -7.04 20.25
N GLY A 200 -9.94 -8.18 20.75
CA GLY A 200 -9.50 -9.52 20.35
C GLY A 200 -8.10 -9.91 20.79
N ARG A 201 -7.48 -9.11 21.66
CA ARG A 201 -6.16 -9.42 22.22
C ARG A 201 -6.27 -10.39 23.40
N PRO A 202 -5.17 -11.08 23.75
CA PRO A 202 -5.12 -11.88 24.96
C PRO A 202 -5.41 -11.05 26.21
N ALA A 203 -6.20 -11.58 27.12
CA ALA A 203 -6.54 -10.99 28.41
C ALA A 203 -6.76 -12.07 29.46
N VAL A 204 -6.84 -11.65 30.73
CA VAL A 204 -7.35 -12.46 31.82
C VAL A 204 -8.78 -12.00 32.12
N ARG A 205 -9.71 -12.94 32.01
CA ARG A 205 -11.13 -12.73 32.27
C ARG A 205 -11.46 -13.00 33.72
N PHE A 206 -12.06 -12.01 34.36
CA PHE A 206 -12.60 -12.08 35.70
C PHE A 206 -14.13 -12.19 35.66
N SER A 207 -14.69 -13.03 36.53
CA SER A 207 -16.12 -13.27 36.68
C SER A 207 -16.55 -13.12 38.14
N SER A 208 -17.82 -12.81 38.34
CA SER A 208 -18.44 -12.55 39.63
C SER A 208 -18.97 -13.80 40.35
N GLY A 209 -18.77 -14.99 39.80
CA GLY A 209 -19.15 -16.26 40.43
C GLY A 209 -20.61 -16.69 40.26
N THR A 210 -21.44 -16.07 39.42
CA THR A 210 -22.77 -16.62 39.08
C THR A 210 -23.10 -16.43 37.59
N GLY A 211 -23.16 -17.55 36.82
CA GLY A 211 -23.58 -17.51 35.41
C GLY A 211 -23.48 -18.83 34.64
N GLN A 212 -24.59 -19.57 34.56
CA GLN A 212 -25.05 -20.44 33.45
C GLN A 212 -24.03 -21.30 32.67
N ASN A 213 -23.28 -22.19 33.34
CA ASN A 213 -22.69 -23.34 32.63
C ASN A 213 -22.80 -24.59 33.52
N PRO A 214 -23.56 -25.64 33.14
CA PRO A 214 -23.79 -26.82 33.96
C PRO A 214 -22.58 -27.79 33.92
N GLY A 215 -21.36 -27.29 34.18
CA GLY A 215 -20.15 -28.11 34.13
C GLY A 215 -18.84 -27.52 34.69
N SER A 216 -18.76 -26.27 35.14
CA SER A 216 -17.50 -25.70 35.68
C SER A 216 -17.50 -25.58 37.21
N VAL A 217 -16.52 -26.20 37.85
CA VAL A 217 -16.41 -26.39 39.32
C VAL A 217 -15.80 -25.18 40.05
N SER A 218 -16.10 -23.93 39.68
CA SER A 218 -15.73 -22.78 40.50
C SER A 218 -16.91 -21.83 40.68
N ALA A 219 -17.58 -21.95 41.83
CA ALA A 219 -18.71 -21.11 42.26
C ALA A 219 -18.25 -19.80 42.92
N ASP A 220 -16.94 -19.55 43.04
CA ASP A 220 -16.39 -18.39 43.73
C ASP A 220 -16.05 -17.25 42.74
N PRO A 221 -16.28 -15.98 43.11
CA PRO A 221 -15.82 -14.82 42.33
C PRO A 221 -14.31 -14.88 42.09
N THR A 222 -13.84 -14.45 40.92
CA THR A 222 -12.41 -14.58 40.57
C THR A 222 -11.55 -13.42 41.11
N GLY A 223 -10.31 -13.72 41.47
CA GLY A 223 -9.28 -12.77 41.87
C GLY A 223 -7.87 -13.38 41.80
N LEU A 224 -6.84 -12.52 41.66
CA LEU A 224 -5.43 -12.93 41.70
C LEU A 224 -4.70 -12.18 42.82
N ALA A 225 -3.83 -12.88 43.54
CA ALA A 225 -3.13 -12.36 44.72
C ALA A 225 -1.70 -12.92 44.89
N ALA A 226 -0.85 -12.08 45.46
CA ALA A 226 0.51 -12.37 45.97
C ALA A 226 1.63 -12.43 44.92
N SER A 227 2.75 -11.77 45.27
CA SER A 227 4.12 -11.95 44.75
C SER A 227 5.04 -12.15 45.98
N PRO A 228 4.99 -13.32 46.64
CA PRO A 228 5.73 -13.55 47.88
C PRO A 228 7.23 -13.55 47.62
N GLY A 229 7.99 -12.67 48.29
CA GLY A 229 9.45 -12.59 48.19
C GLY A 229 10.01 -11.42 47.37
N ASN A 230 9.20 -10.76 46.52
CA ASN A 230 9.62 -9.61 45.71
C ASN A 230 8.59 -8.46 45.82
N PRO A 231 8.56 -7.69 46.93
CA PRO A 231 7.59 -6.61 47.08
C PRO A 231 7.83 -5.49 46.05
N VAL A 232 6.75 -4.79 45.69
CA VAL A 232 6.84 -3.51 44.96
C VAL A 232 7.56 -2.50 45.87
N ASP A 233 8.40 -1.63 45.31
CA ASP A 233 9.13 -0.63 46.09
C ASP A 233 8.37 0.69 46.21
N ILE A 234 7.23 0.68 46.92
CA ILE A 234 6.38 1.86 47.18
C ILE A 234 6.02 1.89 48.68
N ARG A 235 6.43 2.91 49.42
CA ARG A 235 6.19 2.97 50.88
C ARG A 235 5.87 4.39 51.35
N GLY A 236 5.07 4.50 52.41
CA GLY A 236 4.70 5.79 53.00
C GLY A 236 3.98 6.68 51.99
N ASP A 237 4.41 7.94 51.92
CA ASP A 237 3.89 8.96 51.02
C ASP A 237 4.53 8.92 49.61
N ALA A 238 5.05 7.77 49.18
CA ALA A 238 5.74 7.66 47.89
C ALA A 238 4.90 8.18 46.71
N ALA A 239 5.59 8.77 45.75
CA ALA A 239 5.01 9.06 44.45
C ALA A 239 4.78 7.75 43.70
N LEU A 240 3.70 7.64 42.92
CA LEU A 240 3.42 6.46 42.13
C LEU A 240 2.60 6.78 40.89
N THR A 241 2.66 5.88 39.91
CA THR A 241 1.78 5.88 38.73
C THR A 241 1.28 4.47 38.47
N MET A 242 -0.04 4.32 38.38
CA MET A 242 -0.74 3.06 38.11
C MET A 242 -1.46 3.18 36.77
N THR A 243 -1.25 2.24 35.86
CA THR A 243 -1.96 2.18 34.57
C THR A 243 -2.54 0.80 34.33
N ILE A 244 -3.81 0.74 33.94
CA ILE A 244 -4.53 -0.52 33.68
C ILE A 244 -5.26 -0.42 32.34
N VAL A 245 -5.10 -1.45 31.51
CA VAL A 245 -5.91 -1.66 30.29
C VAL A 245 -6.96 -2.72 30.57
N MET A 246 -8.22 -2.33 30.50
CA MET A 246 -9.34 -3.20 30.87
C MET A 246 -10.61 -2.91 30.05
N ASN A 247 -11.48 -3.91 29.94
CA ASN A 247 -12.84 -3.78 29.47
C ASN A 247 -13.75 -4.48 30.48
N LEU A 248 -14.40 -3.68 31.33
CA LEU A 248 -15.21 -4.18 32.44
C LEU A 248 -16.68 -4.18 32.07
N SER A 249 -17.42 -5.20 32.50
CA SER A 249 -18.89 -5.23 32.42
C SER A 249 -19.49 -4.71 33.72
N GLN A 250 -20.68 -4.11 33.62
CA GLN A 250 -21.44 -3.72 34.79
C GLN A 250 -21.80 -4.96 35.62
N PHE A 251 -21.55 -4.91 36.93
CA PHE A 251 -21.82 -6.01 37.85
C PHE A 251 -22.88 -5.61 38.87
N ALA A 252 -23.95 -6.39 38.99
CA ALA A 252 -25.07 -6.14 39.91
C ALA A 252 -24.89 -6.81 41.29
N GLY A 253 -23.67 -6.82 41.81
CA GLY A 253 -23.36 -7.40 43.13
C GLY A 253 -23.86 -6.54 44.30
N GLN A 254 -23.97 -7.15 45.49
CA GLN A 254 -24.47 -6.48 46.71
C GLN A 254 -23.42 -5.61 47.44
N HIS A 255 -22.18 -5.54 46.95
CA HIS A 255 -21.11 -4.79 47.63
C HIS A 255 -21.11 -3.32 47.20
N SER A 256 -20.77 -2.42 48.12
CA SER A 256 -20.71 -0.99 47.82
C SER A 256 -19.54 -0.62 46.90
N HIS A 257 -18.40 -1.33 46.98
CA HIS A 257 -17.24 -1.04 46.14
C HIS A 257 -16.69 -2.31 45.52
N THR A 258 -16.14 -2.15 44.30
CA THR A 258 -15.40 -3.19 43.60
C THR A 258 -13.95 -2.78 43.42
N THR A 259 -13.02 -3.53 44.01
CA THR A 259 -11.58 -3.29 43.85
C THR A 259 -11.10 -3.84 42.50
N VAL A 260 -10.43 -2.99 41.71
CA VAL A 260 -9.83 -3.36 40.42
C VAL A 260 -8.37 -3.80 40.63
N PHE A 261 -7.59 -2.97 41.33
CA PHE A 261 -6.17 -3.20 41.59
C PHE A 261 -5.76 -2.61 42.93
N CYS A 262 -4.89 -3.31 43.65
CA CYS A 262 -4.42 -2.93 44.98
C CYS A 262 -2.92 -3.16 45.12
N VAL A 263 -2.21 -2.24 45.78
CA VAL A 263 -0.83 -2.43 46.26
C VAL A 263 -0.69 -1.98 47.71
N GLY A 264 -0.09 -2.81 48.57
CA GLY A 264 0.11 -2.53 50.00
C GLY A 264 -0.63 -3.49 50.94
N ASN A 265 -0.94 -3.03 52.15
CA ASN A 265 -1.57 -3.83 53.21
C ASN A 265 -3.06 -3.47 53.35
N PRO A 266 -3.97 -4.27 52.78
CA PRO A 266 -5.39 -3.91 52.74
C PRO A 266 -6.18 -4.16 54.04
N ALA A 267 -5.53 -4.56 55.15
CA ALA A 267 -6.07 -4.86 56.50
C ALA A 267 -7.32 -5.80 56.58
N HIS A 268 -7.62 -6.31 57.78
CA HIS A 268 -8.81 -7.15 58.03
C HIS A 268 -9.36 -6.92 59.44
N GLY A 269 -10.62 -7.30 59.69
CA GLY A 269 -11.35 -6.96 60.92
C GLY A 269 -10.72 -7.45 62.25
N GLY A 270 -9.83 -8.44 62.23
CA GLY A 270 -9.13 -8.96 63.42
C GLY A 270 -7.77 -8.31 63.72
N ASP A 271 -7.27 -7.44 62.83
CA ASP A 271 -6.02 -6.68 63.00
C ASP A 271 -6.27 -5.27 62.42
N PRO A 272 -6.80 -4.35 63.24
CA PRO A 272 -7.26 -3.04 62.80
C PRO A 272 -6.13 -2.01 62.66
N GLY A 273 -4.85 -2.44 62.66
CA GLY A 273 -3.79 -1.60 62.10
C GLY A 273 -4.30 -1.14 60.75
N LYS A 274 -4.53 0.18 60.61
CA LYS A 274 -5.31 0.76 59.51
C LYS A 274 -4.86 0.12 58.17
N PRO A 275 -5.74 -0.14 57.18
CA PRO A 275 -5.33 -0.51 55.84
C PRO A 275 -4.46 0.62 55.31
N LEU A 276 -3.31 0.21 54.79
CA LEU A 276 -2.22 1.05 54.35
C LEU A 276 -1.85 0.55 52.95
N ALA A 277 -2.75 0.79 52.00
CA ALA A 277 -2.68 0.35 50.62
C ALA A 277 -3.18 1.44 49.68
N ALA A 278 -2.69 1.44 48.45
CA ALA A 278 -3.24 2.20 47.33
C ALA A 278 -4.18 1.29 46.53
N LEU A 279 -5.45 1.69 46.41
CA LEU A 279 -6.54 0.93 45.80
C LEU A 279 -7.16 1.72 44.65
N ILE A 280 -7.47 1.04 43.55
CA ILE A 280 -8.36 1.54 42.49
C ILE A 280 -9.71 0.83 42.65
N GLU A 281 -10.77 1.61 42.89
CA GLU A 281 -12.10 1.07 43.15
C GLU A 281 -13.18 1.73 42.28
N ILE A 282 -14.30 1.03 42.11
CA ILE A 282 -15.50 1.55 41.46
C ILE A 282 -16.67 1.44 42.45
N ASP A 283 -17.28 2.58 42.80
CA ASP A 283 -18.48 2.66 43.63
C ASP A 283 -19.73 2.16 42.88
N GLN A 284 -20.44 1.18 43.44
CA GLN A 284 -21.57 0.47 42.81
C GLN A 284 -22.97 0.98 43.21
N PRO A 285 -23.29 1.31 44.47
CA PRO A 285 -24.60 1.78 44.88
C PRO A 285 -24.80 3.24 44.44
N GLN A 286 -25.22 3.38 43.18
CA GLN A 286 -25.91 4.53 42.59
C GLN A 286 -25.02 5.63 41.96
N GLN A 287 -23.69 5.56 42.04
CA GLN A 287 -22.81 6.63 41.54
C GLN A 287 -21.79 6.21 40.47
N PHE A 288 -21.29 4.98 40.36
CA PHE A 288 -20.28 4.60 39.34
C PHE A 288 -19.05 5.55 39.29
N SER A 289 -18.64 6.09 40.44
CA SER A 289 -17.43 6.90 40.56
C SER A 289 -16.18 6.02 40.48
N LEU A 290 -15.09 6.59 39.95
CA LEU A 290 -13.77 5.97 39.98
C LEU A 290 -12.99 6.55 41.16
N ASP A 291 -12.55 5.68 42.06
CA ASP A 291 -11.95 6.09 43.33
C ASP A 291 -10.50 5.61 43.44
N PHE A 292 -9.68 6.45 44.08
CA PHE A 292 -8.34 6.11 44.54
C PHE A 292 -8.29 6.23 46.06
N ALA A 293 -8.16 5.09 46.75
CA ALA A 293 -8.18 5.02 48.21
C ALA A 293 -6.79 4.72 48.81
N GLY A 294 -6.49 5.37 49.93
CA GLY A 294 -5.29 5.23 50.75
C GLY A 294 -5.58 4.61 52.13
N GLY A 295 -6.47 3.61 52.18
CA GLY A 295 -6.90 2.93 53.42
C GLY A 295 -8.40 2.63 53.45
N TRP A 296 -9.06 2.74 54.61
CA TRP A 296 -10.53 2.53 54.79
C TRP A 296 -11.36 3.72 54.27
N GLY A 297 -10.72 4.70 53.62
CA GLY A 297 -11.35 5.93 53.16
C GLY A 297 -11.33 6.08 51.66
N HIS A 298 -12.43 6.62 51.11
CA HIS A 298 -12.44 7.14 49.76
C HIS A 298 -11.68 8.49 49.77
N ASP A 299 -10.41 8.44 49.39
CA ASP A 299 -9.46 9.52 49.68
C ASP A 299 -9.25 10.46 48.48
N ALA A 300 -9.41 9.98 47.24
CA ALA A 300 -9.65 10.80 46.05
C ALA A 300 -10.76 10.16 45.21
N ILE A 301 -11.79 10.93 44.88
CA ILE A 301 -13.00 10.50 44.18
C ILE A 301 -13.14 11.35 42.92
N LEU A 302 -13.26 10.69 41.78
CA LEU A 302 -13.73 11.30 40.55
C LEU A 302 -15.28 11.36 40.59
N ALA A 303 -15.87 12.48 40.20
CA ALA A 303 -17.29 12.78 40.44
C ALA A 303 -18.29 11.65 40.06
N PRO A 304 -19.48 11.60 40.68
CA PRO A 304 -20.49 10.59 40.36
C PRO A 304 -20.76 10.49 38.85
N GLY A 305 -20.81 9.26 38.34
CA GLY A 305 -21.03 8.89 36.96
C GLY A 305 -19.75 8.82 36.14
N SER A 306 -18.59 9.16 36.71
CA SER A 306 -17.35 9.33 35.94
C SER A 306 -16.89 8.10 35.18
N PHE A 307 -17.15 6.90 35.69
CA PHE A 307 -16.75 5.65 35.04
C PHE A 307 -17.89 4.97 34.27
N GLN A 308 -19.14 5.38 34.49
CA GLN A 308 -20.32 4.78 33.87
C GLN A 308 -20.24 4.65 32.33
N PRO A 309 -19.73 5.65 31.56
CA PRO A 309 -19.67 5.57 30.09
C PRO A 309 -18.67 4.54 29.53
N TYR A 310 -17.79 4.01 30.37
CA TYR A 310 -16.68 3.12 30.00
C TYR A 310 -16.97 1.64 30.25
N PHE A 311 -18.09 1.30 30.91
CA PHE A 311 -18.52 -0.10 30.97
C PHE A 311 -18.77 -0.65 29.57
N SER A 312 -18.39 -1.91 29.38
CA SER A 312 -18.44 -2.66 28.13
C SER A 312 -17.64 -2.01 26.98
N LYS A 313 -16.72 -1.10 27.31
CA LYS A 313 -15.78 -0.50 26.38
C LYS A 313 -14.34 -0.68 26.90
N PRO A 314 -13.39 -1.03 26.03
CA PRO A 314 -11.98 -0.97 26.38
C PRO A 314 -11.57 0.44 26.82
N VAL A 315 -10.85 0.53 27.94
CA VAL A 315 -10.38 1.78 28.51
C VAL A 315 -8.98 1.62 29.07
N ILE A 316 -8.20 2.68 28.97
CA ILE A 316 -6.95 2.86 29.73
C ILE A 316 -7.24 3.82 30.87
N VAL A 317 -7.06 3.32 32.08
CA VAL A 317 -7.13 4.13 33.30
C VAL A 317 -5.72 4.33 33.82
N THR A 318 -5.32 5.58 33.99
CA THR A 318 -4.05 5.93 34.65
C THR A 318 -4.31 6.83 35.85
N ILE A 319 -3.67 6.52 36.98
CA ILE A 319 -3.69 7.34 38.19
C ILE A 319 -2.27 7.71 38.54
N THR A 320 -1.98 9.00 38.68
CA THR A 320 -0.68 9.53 39.09
C THR A 320 -0.84 10.25 40.41
N LYS A 321 0.01 9.92 41.39
CA LYS A 321 0.01 10.54 42.72
C LYS A 321 1.41 11.03 43.06
N THR A 322 1.54 12.31 43.42
CA THR A 322 2.76 12.90 43.98
C THR A 322 2.75 12.83 45.52
N PRO A 323 3.89 13.01 46.21
CA PRO A 323 3.91 13.05 47.68
C PRO A 323 3.04 14.20 48.21
N GLY A 324 2.23 13.90 49.22
CA GLY A 324 1.33 14.83 49.89
C GLY A 324 -0.12 14.33 49.97
N PRO A 325 -1.04 15.19 50.45
CA PRO A 325 -2.46 14.85 50.62
C PRO A 325 -3.14 14.35 49.35
N ILE A 326 -3.88 13.23 49.45
CA ILE A 326 -4.44 12.50 48.30
C ILE A 326 -5.31 13.39 47.39
N LYS A 327 -6.11 14.28 47.98
CA LYS A 327 -7.04 15.16 47.26
C LYS A 327 -6.36 16.05 46.22
N ASP A 328 -5.21 16.63 46.56
CA ASP A 328 -4.55 17.66 45.74
C ASP A 328 -3.42 17.10 44.89
N THR A 329 -2.90 15.92 45.25
CA THR A 329 -1.72 15.29 44.61
C THR A 329 -2.07 14.14 43.67
N THR A 330 -3.32 13.68 43.66
CA THR A 330 -3.79 12.59 42.78
C THR A 330 -4.47 13.12 41.52
N ARG A 331 -4.12 12.55 40.36
CA ARG A 331 -4.72 12.85 39.07
C ARG A 331 -5.21 11.57 38.40
N PHE A 332 -6.42 11.63 37.84
CA PHE A 332 -7.04 10.54 37.09
C PHE A 332 -6.98 10.84 35.60
N TYR A 333 -6.65 9.85 34.79
CA TYR A 333 -6.67 9.95 33.33
C TYR A 333 -7.47 8.78 32.76
N LEU A 334 -8.40 9.09 31.86
CA LEU A 334 -9.23 8.13 31.14
C LEU A 334 -8.94 8.28 29.65
N ASN A 335 -8.37 7.23 29.04
CA ASN A 335 -7.86 7.25 27.67
C ASN A 335 -6.97 8.48 27.43
N GLY A 336 -6.09 8.78 28.39
CA GLY A 336 -5.12 9.89 28.38
C GLY A 336 -5.66 11.30 28.52
N LYS A 337 -6.98 11.49 28.52
CA LYS A 337 -7.60 12.75 28.92
C LYS A 337 -7.61 12.84 30.44
N LEU A 338 -7.16 13.97 30.99
CA LEU A 338 -7.27 14.26 32.41
C LEU A 338 -8.76 14.30 32.78
N ALA A 339 -9.17 13.38 33.64
CA ALA A 339 -10.52 13.34 34.15
C ALA A 339 -10.64 14.33 35.32
N GLY A 340 -11.52 15.33 35.19
CA GLY A 340 -11.86 16.24 36.30
C GLY A 340 -11.24 17.65 36.30
N PRO A 341 -11.11 18.35 35.15
CA PRO A 341 -11.32 19.80 35.21
C PRO A 341 -12.28 20.25 34.10
N LEU A 342 -13.53 19.83 34.22
CA LEU A 342 -14.64 20.67 33.77
C LEU A 342 -15.00 21.59 34.95
N PRO A 343 -15.32 22.88 34.74
CA PRO A 343 -15.65 23.83 35.82
C PRO A 343 -16.74 23.38 36.81
N GLU A 344 -17.46 22.29 36.53
CA GLU A 344 -18.65 21.87 37.28
C GLU A 344 -18.43 20.63 38.17
N HIS A 345 -17.30 19.90 38.08
CA HIS A 345 -17.07 18.65 38.84
C HIS A 345 -15.59 18.44 39.27
N PRO A 346 -15.16 18.90 40.46
CA PRO A 346 -13.79 18.73 40.95
C PRO A 346 -13.52 17.31 41.49
N VAL A 347 -12.24 16.88 41.46
CA VAL A 347 -11.76 15.75 42.27
C VAL A 347 -11.97 16.10 43.75
N THR A 348 -12.67 15.25 44.50
CA THR A 348 -12.91 15.45 45.94
C THR A 348 -12.14 14.40 46.74
N GLY A 349 -11.87 14.63 48.02
CA GLY A 349 -10.98 13.74 48.75
C GLY A 349 -10.61 14.18 50.15
N ARG A 350 -9.70 13.43 50.78
CA ARG A 350 -9.14 13.73 52.12
C ARG A 350 -7.81 14.46 52.02
N ASP A 351 -7.57 15.32 53.01
CA ASP A 351 -6.31 16.05 53.17
C ASP A 351 -5.24 15.25 53.96
N THR A 352 -5.40 13.92 54.00
CA THR A 352 -4.49 13.02 54.72
C THR A 352 -3.40 12.49 53.82
N ILE A 353 -2.18 12.43 54.34
CA ILE A 353 -1.03 11.79 53.68
C ILE A 353 -1.17 10.26 53.86
N PRO A 354 -1.17 9.46 52.77
CA PRO A 354 -1.22 8.01 52.88
C PRO A 354 0.10 7.47 53.39
N ASP A 355 0.03 6.50 54.30
CA ASP A 355 1.17 5.67 54.66
C ASP A 355 0.97 4.30 53.99
N ILE A 356 1.61 4.04 52.84
CA ILE A 356 1.51 2.75 52.15
C ILE A 356 2.49 1.76 52.80
N GLN A 357 1.99 0.63 53.29
CA GLN A 357 2.83 -0.40 53.93
C GLN A 357 2.69 -1.73 53.22
N HIS A 358 3.80 -2.44 53.06
CA HIS A 358 3.82 -3.79 52.48
C HIS A 358 3.80 -4.86 53.58
N ARG A 359 3.07 -5.96 53.34
CA ARG A 359 3.28 -7.20 54.08
C ARG A 359 4.12 -8.18 53.27
N ALA A 360 4.98 -8.93 53.95
CA ALA A 360 5.89 -9.89 53.31
C ALA A 360 5.18 -11.13 52.74
N ASP A 361 3.99 -11.44 53.24
CA ASP A 361 3.18 -12.58 52.82
C ASP A 361 2.23 -12.26 51.65
N VAL A 362 1.73 -11.02 51.54
CA VAL A 362 0.83 -10.60 50.44
C VAL A 362 0.93 -9.09 50.19
N GLY A 363 1.15 -8.66 48.93
CA GLY A 363 1.44 -7.25 48.61
C GLY A 363 0.79 -6.62 47.37
N VAL A 364 0.21 -7.41 46.45
CA VAL A 364 -0.48 -6.91 45.22
C VAL A 364 -1.68 -7.82 44.91
N PHE A 365 -2.80 -7.22 44.45
CA PHE A 365 -4.03 -7.93 44.09
C PHE A 365 -4.68 -7.36 42.82
N LEU A 366 -5.33 -8.23 42.04
CA LEU A 366 -6.22 -7.86 40.94
C LEU A 366 -7.61 -8.48 41.15
N GLY A 367 -8.64 -7.64 41.03
CA GLY A 367 -10.03 -8.02 41.32
C GLY A 367 -10.32 -8.15 42.82
N LYS A 368 -10.96 -9.25 43.23
CA LYS A 368 -11.40 -9.43 44.62
C LYS A 368 -10.20 -9.60 45.57
N ALA A 369 -9.82 -8.51 46.25
CA ALA A 369 -8.70 -8.49 47.20
C ALA A 369 -9.09 -8.95 48.61
N LEU A 370 -10.34 -8.69 49.04
CA LEU A 370 -10.84 -8.93 50.39
C LEU A 370 -12.27 -9.50 50.36
N GLY A 371 -12.68 -10.19 51.43
CA GLY A 371 -14.01 -10.79 51.53
C GLY A 371 -15.19 -9.81 51.49
N PHE A 372 -14.97 -8.53 51.83
CA PHE A 372 -16.00 -7.49 51.86
C PHE A 372 -16.07 -6.62 50.59
N CYS A 373 -15.09 -6.72 49.68
CA CYS A 373 -15.13 -6.03 48.39
C CYS A 373 -15.83 -6.89 47.33
N GLY A 374 -16.49 -6.22 46.37
CA GLY A 374 -17.03 -6.85 45.17
C GLY A 374 -15.92 -7.39 44.25
N ALA A 375 -16.27 -8.35 43.41
CA ALA A 375 -15.41 -8.80 42.32
C ALA A 375 -15.64 -7.96 41.06
N ILE A 376 -14.60 -7.80 40.24
CA ILE A 376 -14.73 -7.25 38.89
C ILE A 376 -15.27 -8.31 37.93
N GLN A 377 -15.99 -7.86 36.90
CA GLN A 377 -16.42 -8.69 35.77
C GLN A 377 -15.87 -8.07 34.49
N GLY A 378 -15.19 -8.86 33.65
CA GLY A 378 -14.62 -8.39 32.39
C GLY A 378 -13.17 -8.81 32.20
N ASP A 379 -12.48 -8.16 31.27
CA ASP A 379 -11.17 -8.55 30.79
C ASP A 379 -10.10 -7.51 31.18
N ILE A 380 -8.98 -7.95 31.74
CA ILE A 380 -7.78 -7.12 31.98
C ILE A 380 -6.66 -7.61 31.07
N GLY A 381 -6.06 -6.70 30.31
CA GLY A 381 -4.99 -7.02 29.36
C GLY A 381 -3.60 -6.75 29.92
N GLU A 382 -3.41 -5.56 30.48
CA GLU A 382 -2.12 -5.11 31.03
C GLU A 382 -2.27 -4.25 32.28
N VAL A 383 -1.30 -4.38 33.19
CA VAL A 383 -1.19 -3.62 34.43
C VAL A 383 0.24 -3.16 34.62
N LEU A 384 0.41 -1.86 34.86
CA LEU A 384 1.69 -1.20 35.06
C LEU A 384 1.71 -0.45 36.39
N LEU A 385 2.83 -0.53 37.09
CA LEU A 385 3.06 0.21 38.32
C LEU A 385 4.47 0.80 38.35
N TYR A 386 4.56 2.12 38.51
CA TYR A 386 5.80 2.85 38.71
C TYR A 386 5.89 3.37 40.14
N ASN A 387 7.08 3.33 40.75
CA ASN A 387 7.34 3.95 42.06
C ASN A 387 7.70 5.44 41.97
N THR A 388 7.18 6.12 40.94
CA THR A 388 7.31 7.57 40.77
C THR A 388 6.05 8.13 40.12
N ALA A 389 5.81 9.42 40.31
CA ALA A 389 4.84 10.16 39.51
C ALA A 389 5.47 10.44 38.14
N LEU A 390 4.94 9.84 37.09
CA LEU A 390 5.41 10.09 35.73
C LEU A 390 5.11 11.54 35.33
N SER A 391 6.01 12.14 34.56
CA SER A 391 5.71 13.40 33.87
C SER A 391 4.54 13.21 32.89
N ASP A 392 3.83 14.28 32.55
CA ASP A 392 2.73 14.20 31.57
C ASP A 392 3.19 13.61 30.23
N ALA A 393 4.42 13.91 29.81
CA ALA A 393 5.02 13.35 28.61
C ALA A 393 5.29 11.84 28.76
N ASP A 394 5.91 11.40 29.86
CA ASP A 394 6.19 9.99 30.09
C ASP A 394 4.91 9.15 30.20
N ARG A 395 3.94 9.66 30.99
CA ARG A 395 2.62 9.07 31.17
C ARG A 395 1.90 8.92 29.82
N LEU A 396 1.78 10.02 29.07
CA LEU A 396 1.11 10.03 27.78
C LEU A 396 1.83 9.12 26.77
N GLY A 397 3.17 9.08 26.79
CA GLY A 397 3.95 8.17 25.95
C GLY A 397 3.64 6.69 26.23
N VAL A 398 3.54 6.30 27.51
CA VAL A 398 3.15 4.93 27.90
C VAL A 398 1.71 4.61 27.51
N GLU A 399 0.77 5.54 27.75
CA GLU A 399 -0.61 5.36 27.34
C GLU A 399 -0.76 5.26 25.83
N MET A 400 0.00 6.03 25.04
CA MET A 400 0.01 5.94 23.58
C MET A 400 0.55 4.60 23.11
N TYR A 401 1.58 4.04 23.76
CA TYR A 401 2.05 2.69 23.49
C TYR A 401 0.94 1.65 23.72
N LEU A 402 0.24 1.75 24.86
CA LEU A 402 -0.86 0.84 25.17
C LEU A 402 -2.07 1.08 24.26
N GLY A 403 -2.37 2.32 23.90
CA GLY A 403 -3.45 2.68 22.99
C GLY A 403 -3.22 2.09 21.61
N GLU A 404 -2.01 2.24 21.05
CA GLU A 404 -1.64 1.61 19.78
C GLU A 404 -1.66 0.08 19.86
N LYS A 405 -1.19 -0.47 20.97
CA LYS A 405 -1.27 -1.91 21.21
C LYS A 405 -2.74 -2.33 21.17
N PHE A 406 -3.58 -1.81 22.05
CA PHE A 406 -4.97 -2.25 22.21
C PHE A 406 -5.97 -1.60 21.24
N GLY A 407 -5.53 -0.84 20.24
CA GLY A 407 -6.42 -0.19 19.27
C GLY A 407 -7.31 0.90 19.86
N LEU A 408 -6.87 1.56 20.93
CA LEU A 408 -7.60 2.59 21.67
C LEU A 408 -7.07 3.98 21.33
N TRP A 409 -7.98 4.94 21.17
CA TRP A 409 -7.61 6.32 20.89
C TRP A 409 -7.36 7.03 22.21
N ILE A 410 -6.15 7.58 22.36
CA ILE A 410 -5.71 8.26 23.58
C ILE A 410 -5.85 9.75 23.34
N ASP A 411 -6.75 10.45 24.01
CA ASP A 411 -7.03 11.87 23.77
C ASP A 411 -7.25 12.17 22.27
N GLU A 412 -8.42 11.74 21.76
CA GLU A 412 -8.77 11.75 20.34
C GLU A 412 -8.47 13.08 19.64
N GLU A 413 -8.75 14.20 20.30
CA GLU A 413 -8.55 15.54 19.76
C GLU A 413 -7.07 15.85 19.49
N ARG A 414 -6.18 15.33 20.33
CA ARG A 414 -4.74 15.52 20.19
C ARG A 414 -4.13 14.47 19.29
N THR A 415 -4.49 13.21 19.45
CA THR A 415 -3.75 12.10 18.82
C THR A 415 -4.33 11.64 17.50
N VAL A 416 -5.60 11.89 17.19
CA VAL A 416 -6.22 11.43 15.95
C VAL A 416 -6.22 12.57 14.91
N ALA A 417 -5.83 12.24 13.69
CA ALA A 417 -5.81 13.19 12.58
C ALA A 417 -7.25 13.55 12.20
N ARG A 418 -7.50 14.85 12.01
CA ARG A 418 -8.81 15.32 11.53
C ARG A 418 -9.01 14.92 10.06
N PRO A 419 -10.27 14.78 9.62
CA PRO A 419 -10.58 14.57 8.20
C PRO A 419 -9.92 15.64 7.32
N ALA A 420 -9.49 15.21 6.13
CA ALA A 420 -8.95 16.10 5.12
C ALA A 420 -10.01 17.13 4.69
N THR A 421 -9.60 18.38 4.52
CA THR A 421 -10.43 19.42 3.91
C THR A 421 -10.02 19.63 2.45
N PHE A 422 -11.01 19.93 1.61
CA PHE A 422 -10.81 20.15 0.18
C PHE A 422 -11.45 21.45 -0.24
N ASN A 423 -10.78 22.20 -1.10
CA ASN A 423 -11.34 23.41 -1.68
C ASN A 423 -12.33 23.10 -2.81
N ASP A 424 -13.09 24.11 -3.24
CA ASP A 424 -14.12 23.92 -4.27
C ASP A 424 -13.54 23.50 -5.62
N ALA A 425 -12.34 23.96 -5.98
CA ALA A 425 -11.70 23.60 -7.24
C ALA A 425 -11.29 22.11 -7.26
N GLU A 426 -10.77 21.60 -6.15
CA GLU A 426 -10.46 20.16 -5.97
C GLU A 426 -11.73 19.32 -6.07
N LYS A 427 -12.81 19.73 -5.40
CA LYS A 427 -14.11 19.05 -5.45
C LYS A 427 -14.70 19.04 -6.85
N GLN A 428 -14.52 20.12 -7.63
CA GLN A 428 -15.05 20.23 -9.00
C GLN A 428 -14.27 19.46 -10.05
N HIS A 429 -13.12 18.84 -9.70
CA HIS A 429 -12.33 18.08 -10.66
C HIS A 429 -13.14 16.93 -11.28
N TRP A 430 -13.15 16.84 -12.61
CA TRP A 430 -14.05 15.96 -13.38
C TRP A 430 -13.96 14.49 -12.96
N ALA A 431 -12.77 14.00 -12.61
CA ALA A 431 -12.54 12.60 -12.27
C ALA A 431 -13.24 12.18 -10.96
N TYR A 432 -13.46 13.12 -10.04
CA TYR A 432 -14.12 12.86 -8.76
C TYR A 432 -15.64 13.08 -8.81
N GLN A 433 -16.15 13.65 -9.91
CA GLN A 433 -17.58 13.82 -10.12
C GLN A 433 -18.25 12.47 -10.42
N PRO A 434 -19.48 12.22 -9.94
CA PRO A 434 -20.26 11.04 -10.30
C PRO A 434 -20.31 10.83 -11.82
N ILE A 435 -20.35 9.57 -12.25
CA ILE A 435 -20.50 9.22 -13.68
C ILE A 435 -21.86 9.72 -14.17
N ARG A 436 -21.86 10.51 -15.23
CA ARG A 436 -23.08 11.08 -15.81
C ARG A 436 -23.75 10.08 -16.75
N GLU A 437 -25.08 10.06 -16.74
CA GLU A 437 -25.84 9.37 -17.79
C GLU A 437 -25.99 10.29 -19.00
N VAL A 438 -25.07 10.16 -19.96
CA VAL A 438 -25.06 10.98 -21.18
C VAL A 438 -25.79 10.23 -22.30
N PRO A 439 -26.86 10.76 -22.91
CA PRO A 439 -27.45 10.15 -24.09
C PRO A 439 -26.52 10.32 -25.31
N PRO A 440 -26.46 9.34 -26.25
CA PRO A 440 -25.75 9.52 -27.51
C PRO A 440 -26.28 10.75 -28.27
N PRO A 441 -25.40 11.56 -28.90
CA PRO A 441 -25.81 12.79 -29.56
C PRO A 441 -26.66 12.52 -30.81
N GLU A 442 -27.54 13.46 -31.13
CA GLU A 442 -28.24 13.47 -32.42
C GLU A 442 -27.28 13.91 -33.52
N VAL A 443 -27.30 13.19 -34.65
CA VAL A 443 -26.42 13.44 -35.80
C VAL A 443 -27.23 13.40 -37.10
N PRO A 444 -26.96 14.27 -38.09
CA PRO A 444 -27.75 14.33 -39.32
C PRO A 444 -27.67 13.05 -40.18
N ASN A 445 -26.49 12.42 -40.23
CA ASN A 445 -26.28 11.22 -41.07
C ASN A 445 -26.49 9.93 -40.28
N GLU A 446 -27.74 9.64 -39.94
CA GLU A 446 -28.17 8.41 -39.26
C GLU A 446 -27.79 7.12 -40.01
N ALA A 447 -27.69 7.17 -41.34
CA ALA A 447 -27.33 6.01 -42.15
C ALA A 447 -25.88 5.54 -41.95
N TRP A 448 -25.00 6.39 -41.40
CA TRP A 448 -23.62 6.03 -41.06
C TRP A 448 -23.51 5.31 -39.70
N ILE A 449 -24.57 5.30 -38.89
CA ILE A 449 -24.52 4.79 -37.52
C ILE A 449 -24.76 3.27 -37.50
N ARG A 450 -23.79 2.51 -36.95
CA ARG A 450 -23.97 1.06 -36.67
C ARG A 450 -24.26 0.79 -35.21
N THR A 451 -23.52 1.45 -34.32
CA THR A 451 -23.74 1.37 -32.88
C THR A 451 -23.92 2.76 -32.31
N PRO A 452 -24.56 2.92 -31.13
CA PRO A 452 -24.73 4.24 -30.52
C PRO A 452 -23.41 4.97 -30.23
N LEU A 453 -22.29 4.26 -30.16
CA LEU A 453 -20.94 4.82 -30.02
C LEU A 453 -20.59 5.73 -31.21
N ASP A 454 -20.97 5.32 -32.42
CA ASP A 454 -20.66 6.04 -33.66
C ASP A 454 -21.23 7.46 -33.68
N ARG A 455 -22.29 7.72 -32.91
CA ARG A 455 -22.86 9.07 -32.79
C ARG A 455 -21.88 10.05 -32.17
N PHE A 456 -21.11 9.63 -31.17
CA PHE A 456 -20.08 10.49 -30.56
C PHE A 456 -18.97 10.82 -31.55
N THR A 457 -18.51 9.81 -32.29
CA THR A 457 -17.50 9.99 -33.34
C THR A 457 -18.02 10.93 -34.42
N LEU A 458 -19.17 10.66 -35.01
CA LEU A 458 -19.70 11.48 -36.09
C LEU A 458 -19.95 12.93 -35.63
N ALA A 459 -20.53 13.13 -34.45
CA ALA A 459 -20.72 14.46 -33.87
C ALA A 459 -19.39 15.21 -33.67
N ALA A 460 -18.34 14.50 -33.21
CA ALA A 460 -17.01 15.09 -33.05
C ALA A 460 -16.42 15.56 -34.40
N TRP A 461 -16.47 14.71 -35.43
CA TRP A 461 -15.95 15.05 -36.76
C TRP A 461 -16.74 16.19 -37.42
N GLU A 462 -18.07 16.15 -37.35
CA GLU A 462 -18.95 17.19 -37.90
C GLU A 462 -18.75 18.54 -37.21
N LYS A 463 -18.51 18.55 -35.89
CA LYS A 463 -18.17 19.78 -35.14
C LYS A 463 -16.90 20.45 -35.67
N HIS A 464 -15.95 19.66 -36.17
CA HIS A 464 -14.73 20.14 -36.83
C HIS A 464 -14.88 20.33 -38.35
N ARG A 465 -16.09 20.17 -38.90
CA ARG A 465 -16.40 20.25 -40.34
C ARG A 465 -15.60 19.27 -41.20
N LEU A 466 -15.28 18.11 -40.64
CA LEU A 466 -14.59 17.02 -41.32
C LEU A 466 -15.54 15.83 -41.47
N ALA A 467 -15.31 15.01 -42.50
CA ALA A 467 -15.95 13.71 -42.64
C ALA A 467 -15.01 12.62 -42.12
N PRO A 468 -15.52 11.59 -41.42
CA PRO A 468 -14.71 10.42 -41.06
C PRO A 468 -14.13 9.73 -42.32
N ALA A 469 -12.98 9.07 -42.15
CA ALA A 469 -12.40 8.23 -43.20
C ALA A 469 -13.32 7.06 -43.57
N GLY A 470 -13.05 6.41 -44.72
CA GLY A 470 -13.76 5.19 -45.10
C GLY A 470 -13.46 4.01 -44.17
N ASP A 471 -14.25 2.94 -44.28
CA ASP A 471 -13.98 1.68 -43.58
C ASP A 471 -12.74 0.98 -44.17
N VAL A 472 -11.96 0.30 -43.33
CA VAL A 472 -10.94 -0.65 -43.79
C VAL A 472 -11.60 -1.86 -44.48
N ASP A 473 -10.85 -2.52 -45.36
CA ASP A 473 -11.36 -3.73 -46.00
C ASP A 473 -11.56 -4.89 -45.00
N GLN A 474 -12.33 -5.91 -45.40
CA GLN A 474 -12.67 -7.05 -44.55
C GLN A 474 -11.46 -7.80 -44.01
N ARG A 475 -10.38 -7.96 -44.79
CA ARG A 475 -9.18 -8.70 -44.35
C ARG A 475 -8.42 -7.89 -43.31
N THR A 476 -8.25 -6.59 -43.55
CA THR A 476 -7.62 -5.66 -42.61
C THR A 476 -8.37 -5.64 -41.28
N TRP A 477 -9.71 -5.50 -41.32
CA TRP A 477 -10.54 -5.57 -40.11
C TRP A 477 -10.38 -6.89 -39.35
N LEU A 478 -10.44 -8.03 -40.06
CA LEU A 478 -10.31 -9.34 -39.43
C LEU A 478 -8.93 -9.53 -38.77
N ARG A 479 -7.86 -9.11 -39.43
CA ARG A 479 -6.50 -9.19 -38.87
C ARG A 479 -6.39 -8.33 -37.62
N ARG A 480 -6.87 -7.08 -37.70
CA ARG A 480 -6.89 -6.11 -36.59
C ARG A 480 -7.62 -6.67 -35.37
N VAL A 481 -8.88 -7.07 -35.53
CA VAL A 481 -9.71 -7.56 -34.40
C VAL A 481 -9.20 -8.88 -33.82
N SER A 482 -8.56 -9.74 -34.63
CA SER A 482 -7.95 -10.98 -34.13
C SER A 482 -6.76 -10.68 -33.21
N TYR A 483 -5.85 -9.79 -33.62
CA TYR A 483 -4.75 -9.39 -32.74
C TYR A 483 -5.24 -8.65 -31.49
N ASP A 484 -6.22 -7.76 -31.62
CA ASP A 484 -6.69 -6.98 -30.48
C ASP A 484 -7.44 -7.84 -29.45
N LEU A 485 -8.27 -8.81 -29.90
CA LEU A 485 -9.04 -9.66 -28.99
C LEU A 485 -8.28 -10.89 -28.48
N ILE A 486 -7.46 -11.55 -29.30
CA ILE A 486 -6.80 -12.82 -28.93
C ILE A 486 -5.27 -12.80 -29.08
N GLY A 487 -4.68 -11.74 -29.63
CA GLY A 487 -3.23 -11.58 -29.78
C GLY A 487 -2.61 -12.50 -30.83
N LEU A 488 -3.40 -13.04 -31.75
CA LEU A 488 -2.96 -13.97 -32.80
C LEU A 488 -3.56 -13.54 -34.16
N PRO A 489 -2.84 -13.77 -35.27
CA PRO A 489 -3.41 -13.55 -36.61
C PRO A 489 -4.49 -14.59 -36.93
N PRO A 490 -5.48 -14.25 -37.80
CA PRO A 490 -6.47 -15.20 -38.27
C PRO A 490 -5.82 -16.27 -39.16
N THR A 491 -6.31 -17.51 -39.09
CA THR A 491 -5.86 -18.58 -39.99
C THR A 491 -6.42 -18.41 -41.40
N PRO A 492 -5.78 -18.97 -42.44
CA PRO A 492 -6.28 -18.89 -43.81
C PRO A 492 -7.74 -19.37 -43.98
N ALA A 493 -8.14 -20.42 -43.25
CA ALA A 493 -9.50 -20.95 -43.28
C ALA A 493 -10.51 -19.98 -42.65
N GLU A 494 -10.13 -19.28 -41.58
CA GLU A 494 -10.99 -18.27 -40.95
C GLU A 494 -11.16 -17.05 -41.84
N VAL A 495 -10.10 -16.64 -42.57
CA VAL A 495 -10.19 -15.57 -43.57
C VAL A 495 -11.16 -15.97 -44.68
N ASP A 496 -11.02 -17.16 -45.26
CA ASP A 496 -11.91 -17.61 -46.34
C ASP A 496 -13.36 -17.71 -45.89
N THR A 497 -13.59 -18.25 -44.70
CA THR A 497 -14.93 -18.36 -44.11
C THR A 497 -15.58 -16.99 -43.96
N PHE A 498 -14.83 -16.00 -43.43
CA PHE A 498 -15.35 -14.65 -43.23
C PHE A 498 -15.62 -13.92 -44.56
N LEU A 499 -14.74 -14.06 -45.55
CA LEU A 499 -14.94 -13.42 -46.86
C LEU A 499 -16.11 -14.03 -47.64
N ALA A 500 -16.37 -15.32 -47.45
CA ALA A 500 -17.51 -16.02 -48.03
C ALA A 500 -18.84 -15.68 -47.34
N ASP A 501 -18.82 -15.30 -46.05
CA ASP A 501 -20.02 -14.95 -45.29
C ASP A 501 -20.58 -13.59 -45.75
N LYS A 502 -21.76 -13.63 -46.37
CA LYS A 502 -22.52 -12.44 -46.80
C LYS A 502 -23.68 -12.11 -45.87
N SER A 503 -23.79 -12.80 -44.74
CA SER A 503 -24.84 -12.53 -43.76
C SER A 503 -24.68 -11.13 -43.15
N PRO A 504 -25.79 -10.50 -42.73
CA PRO A 504 -25.72 -9.23 -42.01
C PRO A 504 -25.05 -9.34 -40.63
N GLN A 505 -24.78 -10.55 -40.14
CA GLN A 505 -24.15 -10.84 -38.84
C GLN A 505 -22.71 -11.35 -38.96
N ALA A 506 -22.07 -11.25 -40.13
CA ALA A 506 -20.73 -11.80 -40.35
C ALA A 506 -19.69 -11.27 -39.35
N TYR A 507 -19.73 -9.96 -39.06
CA TYR A 507 -18.82 -9.32 -38.10
C TYR A 507 -19.09 -9.76 -36.66
N GLU A 508 -20.37 -9.83 -36.27
CA GLU A 508 -20.83 -10.27 -34.96
C GLU A 508 -20.44 -11.73 -34.68
N THR A 509 -20.50 -12.58 -35.70
CA THR A 509 -20.11 -14.00 -35.64
C THR A 509 -18.61 -14.12 -35.38
N VAL A 510 -17.77 -13.35 -36.09
CA VAL A 510 -16.33 -13.30 -35.83
C VAL A 510 -16.03 -12.82 -34.42
N VAL A 511 -16.62 -11.70 -34.00
CA VAL A 511 -16.38 -11.14 -32.66
C VAL A 511 -16.79 -12.12 -31.57
N THR A 512 -17.92 -12.80 -31.72
CA THR A 512 -18.36 -13.81 -30.75
C THR A 512 -17.38 -14.99 -30.68
N ARG A 513 -16.96 -15.53 -31.84
CA ARG A 513 -15.94 -16.59 -31.88
C ARG A 513 -14.64 -16.19 -31.18
N LEU A 514 -14.17 -14.95 -31.41
CA LEU A 514 -12.93 -14.45 -30.81
C LEU A 514 -13.07 -14.24 -29.29
N LEU A 515 -14.19 -13.68 -28.82
CA LEU A 515 -14.45 -13.47 -27.40
C LEU A 515 -14.68 -14.79 -26.63
N ASP A 516 -15.16 -15.84 -27.31
CA ASP A 516 -15.36 -17.17 -26.72
C ASP A 516 -14.08 -18.05 -26.77
N SER A 517 -13.03 -17.58 -27.47
CA SER A 517 -11.74 -18.26 -27.53
C SER A 517 -11.02 -18.25 -26.18
N PRO A 518 -10.36 -19.35 -25.74
CA PRO A 518 -9.51 -19.32 -24.55
C PRO A 518 -8.33 -18.33 -24.68
N HIS A 519 -7.96 -17.97 -25.91
CA HIS A 519 -6.91 -17.00 -26.20
C HIS A 519 -7.31 -15.55 -25.89
N TYR A 520 -8.60 -15.27 -25.68
CA TYR A 520 -9.08 -13.96 -25.21
C TYR A 520 -8.51 -13.62 -23.83
N GLY A 521 -8.65 -14.53 -22.87
CA GLY A 521 -8.14 -14.35 -21.51
C GLY A 521 -6.62 -14.27 -21.46
N GLU A 522 -5.91 -14.96 -22.35
CA GLU A 522 -4.45 -14.87 -22.46
C GLU A 522 -4.01 -13.46 -22.92
N ARG A 523 -4.74 -12.89 -23.91
CA ARG A 523 -4.47 -11.55 -24.43
C ARG A 523 -4.76 -10.45 -23.41
N TRP A 524 -5.96 -10.47 -22.82
CA TRP A 524 -6.44 -9.43 -21.92
C TRP A 524 -5.93 -9.60 -20.49
N GLY A 525 -5.73 -10.83 -20.05
CA GLY A 525 -5.05 -11.14 -18.80
C GLY A 525 -3.62 -10.61 -18.79
N ARG A 526 -2.86 -10.73 -19.88
CA ARG A 526 -1.51 -10.12 -19.97
C ARG A 526 -1.53 -8.61 -19.74
N HIS A 527 -2.49 -7.87 -20.27
CA HIS A 527 -2.60 -6.42 -20.01
C HIS A 527 -2.82 -6.12 -18.53
N TRP A 528 -3.58 -6.95 -17.81
CA TRP A 528 -3.71 -6.84 -16.36
C TRP A 528 -2.40 -7.17 -15.64
N LEU A 529 -1.68 -8.21 -16.10
CA LEU A 529 -0.40 -8.64 -15.53
C LEU A 529 0.70 -7.57 -15.64
N ASP A 530 0.67 -6.75 -16.70
CA ASP A 530 1.53 -5.57 -16.87
C ASP A 530 1.26 -4.50 -15.78
N LEU A 531 -0.01 -4.28 -15.43
CA LEU A 531 -0.39 -3.30 -14.41
C LEU A 531 -0.01 -3.75 -13.00
N VAL A 532 -0.13 -5.05 -12.73
CA VAL A 532 0.17 -5.64 -11.42
C VAL A 532 1.57 -6.19 -11.32
N ARG A 533 2.46 -5.76 -12.25
CA ARG A 533 3.90 -6.03 -12.24
C ARG A 533 4.20 -7.51 -11.97
N TYR A 534 3.51 -8.39 -12.70
CA TYR A 534 3.56 -9.83 -12.47
C TYR A 534 4.97 -10.38 -12.70
N ALA A 535 5.44 -11.21 -11.77
CA ALA A 535 6.63 -12.04 -11.93
C ALA A 535 6.54 -13.26 -11.03
N GLU A 536 7.27 -14.32 -11.39
CA GLU A 536 7.42 -15.53 -10.56
C GLU A 536 8.67 -15.46 -9.68
N SER A 537 9.19 -14.25 -9.48
CA SER A 537 10.30 -13.99 -8.57
C SER A 537 10.09 -12.72 -7.76
N THR A 538 10.82 -12.64 -6.66
CA THR A 538 11.12 -11.38 -5.94
C THR A 538 12.24 -10.59 -6.66
N ALA A 539 12.63 -9.45 -6.10
CA ALA A 539 13.68 -8.55 -6.61
C ALA A 539 14.49 -7.94 -5.44
N ASN A 540 15.15 -6.80 -5.67
CA ASN A 540 16.02 -6.08 -4.73
C ASN A 540 17.28 -6.87 -4.36
N ASP A 541 17.20 -7.75 -3.36
CA ASP A 541 18.37 -8.44 -2.81
C ASP A 541 18.59 -9.81 -3.45
N ALA A 542 17.53 -10.41 -4.01
CA ALA A 542 17.59 -11.71 -4.69
C ALA A 542 16.38 -11.92 -5.61
N ASN A 543 16.56 -12.71 -6.67
CA ASN A 543 15.46 -13.22 -7.49
C ASN A 543 14.88 -14.51 -6.89
N ALA A 544 14.38 -14.49 -5.64
CA ALA A 544 13.84 -15.70 -5.02
C ALA A 544 12.55 -16.16 -5.74
N VAL A 545 12.49 -17.45 -6.08
CA VAL A 545 11.43 -18.06 -6.89
C VAL A 545 10.13 -18.22 -6.11
N MET A 546 9.07 -17.58 -6.61
CA MET A 546 7.70 -17.72 -6.16
C MET A 546 7.02 -18.87 -6.91
N ARG A 547 7.33 -20.11 -6.52
CA ARG A 547 6.94 -21.35 -7.25
C ARG A 547 5.46 -21.39 -7.65
N TYR A 548 4.55 -20.87 -6.82
CA TYR A 548 3.11 -20.94 -7.05
C TYR A 548 2.48 -19.66 -7.64
N ALA A 549 3.27 -18.64 -7.99
CA ALA A 549 2.77 -17.38 -8.54
C ALA A 549 2.01 -17.56 -9.87
N TRP A 550 2.34 -18.59 -10.67
CA TRP A 550 1.62 -18.94 -11.90
C TRP A 550 0.12 -19.17 -11.69
N ARG A 551 -0.32 -19.57 -10.48
CA ARG A 551 -1.74 -19.74 -10.18
C ARG A 551 -2.50 -18.42 -10.25
N TYR A 552 -1.87 -17.32 -9.82
CA TYR A 552 -2.46 -15.99 -9.94
C TYR A 552 -2.55 -15.54 -11.40
N ARG A 553 -1.50 -15.78 -12.21
CA ARG A 553 -1.55 -15.54 -13.67
C ARG A 553 -2.74 -16.27 -14.30
N ASN A 554 -2.88 -17.56 -14.00
CA ASN A 554 -3.98 -18.36 -14.54
C ASN A 554 -5.35 -17.89 -14.01
N TYR A 555 -5.47 -17.51 -12.74
CA TYR A 555 -6.69 -16.88 -12.21
C TYR A 555 -7.10 -15.64 -13.02
N VAL A 556 -6.15 -14.76 -13.34
CA VAL A 556 -6.42 -13.56 -14.14
C VAL A 556 -6.92 -13.94 -15.53
N ILE A 557 -6.23 -14.86 -16.21
CA ILE A 557 -6.62 -15.35 -17.54
C ILE A 557 -8.04 -15.96 -17.52
N ASP A 558 -8.31 -16.82 -16.54
CA ASP A 558 -9.59 -17.50 -16.38
C ASP A 558 -10.72 -16.52 -16.02
N ALA A 559 -10.44 -15.48 -15.24
CA ALA A 559 -11.41 -14.44 -14.90
C ALA A 559 -11.89 -13.69 -16.15
N PHE A 560 -10.99 -13.33 -17.06
CA PHE A 560 -11.37 -12.74 -18.35
C PHE A 560 -12.11 -13.73 -19.25
N ASN A 561 -11.62 -14.98 -19.37
CA ASN A 561 -12.26 -16.01 -20.20
C ASN A 561 -13.68 -16.33 -19.76
N SER A 562 -13.90 -16.49 -18.46
CA SER A 562 -15.23 -16.72 -17.86
C SER A 562 -16.10 -15.47 -17.80
N ASN A 563 -15.56 -14.30 -18.17
CA ASN A 563 -16.21 -13.01 -18.05
C ASN A 563 -16.73 -12.77 -16.62
N LEU A 564 -15.86 -13.03 -15.64
CA LEU A 564 -16.11 -12.66 -14.25
C LEU A 564 -16.40 -11.15 -14.19
N PRO A 565 -17.52 -10.72 -13.57
CA PRO A 565 -17.82 -9.30 -13.44
C PRO A 565 -16.63 -8.55 -12.83
N TYR A 566 -16.25 -7.43 -13.45
CA TYR A 566 -15.01 -6.73 -13.09
C TYR A 566 -15.01 -6.23 -11.64
N ASP A 567 -16.16 -5.83 -11.10
CA ASP A 567 -16.34 -5.51 -9.69
C ASP A 567 -15.97 -6.69 -8.78
N GLN A 568 -16.47 -7.89 -9.09
CA GLN A 568 -16.14 -9.12 -8.37
C GLN A 568 -14.65 -9.49 -8.52
N PHE A 569 -14.08 -9.30 -9.71
CA PHE A 569 -12.65 -9.50 -9.96
C PHE A 569 -11.78 -8.59 -9.07
N LEU A 570 -12.15 -7.32 -8.90
CA LEU A 570 -11.44 -6.40 -7.99
C LEU A 570 -11.62 -6.80 -6.52
N ILE A 571 -12.84 -7.19 -6.13
CA ILE A 571 -13.13 -7.61 -4.75
C ILE A 571 -12.27 -8.81 -4.35
N GLU A 572 -12.17 -9.80 -5.23
CA GLU A 572 -11.43 -11.02 -4.94
C GLU A 572 -9.93 -10.82 -4.84
N GLN A 573 -9.35 -9.93 -5.64
CA GLN A 573 -7.92 -9.65 -5.58
C GLN A 573 -7.50 -8.97 -4.28
N LEU A 574 -8.35 -8.11 -3.72
CA LEU A 574 -8.04 -7.39 -2.48
C LEU A 574 -8.50 -8.15 -1.23
N ALA A 575 -9.57 -8.93 -1.31
CA ALA A 575 -10.25 -9.51 -0.15
C ALA A 575 -10.95 -10.85 -0.43
N GLY A 576 -10.54 -11.61 -1.44
CA GLY A 576 -11.16 -12.90 -1.77
C GLY A 576 -11.11 -13.91 -0.62
N ASP A 577 -10.02 -13.93 0.13
CA ASP A 577 -9.81 -14.72 1.34
C ASP A 577 -10.73 -14.32 2.51
N LEU A 578 -11.29 -13.11 2.48
CA LEU A 578 -12.19 -12.57 3.51
C LEU A 578 -13.67 -12.67 3.12
N LEU A 579 -13.99 -13.13 1.90
CA LEU A 579 -15.37 -13.36 1.49
C LEU A 579 -15.95 -14.57 2.24
N PRO A 580 -17.26 -14.56 2.57
CA PRO A 580 -17.91 -15.72 3.18
C PRO A 580 -17.67 -16.99 2.36
N THR A 581 -17.28 -18.06 3.05
CA THR A 581 -17.09 -19.39 2.47
C THR A 581 -18.38 -19.86 1.79
N THR A 582 -18.23 -20.43 0.60
CA THR A 582 -19.33 -21.03 -0.17
C THR A 582 -19.25 -22.56 -0.11
N ASP A 583 -20.29 -23.26 -0.55
CA ASP A 583 -20.26 -24.73 -0.68
C ASP A 583 -19.32 -25.21 -1.80
N SER A 584 -18.88 -24.31 -2.69
CA SER A 584 -17.98 -24.65 -3.78
C SER A 584 -16.51 -24.47 -3.38
N VAL A 585 -15.82 -25.60 -3.20
CA VAL A 585 -14.37 -25.65 -2.97
C VAL A 585 -13.59 -24.93 -4.07
N ALA A 586 -14.03 -25.06 -5.32
CA ALA A 586 -13.41 -24.37 -6.46
C ALA A 586 -13.53 -22.85 -6.33
N VAL A 587 -14.71 -22.33 -5.94
CA VAL A 587 -14.91 -20.88 -5.73
C VAL A 587 -14.05 -20.37 -4.58
N ASN A 588 -14.02 -21.08 -3.45
CA ASN A 588 -13.23 -20.66 -2.29
C ASN A 588 -11.73 -20.68 -2.61
N THR A 589 -11.24 -21.75 -3.26
CA THR A 589 -9.83 -21.87 -3.69
C THR A 589 -9.44 -20.75 -4.65
N ARG A 590 -10.29 -20.47 -5.64
CA ARG A 590 -10.09 -19.39 -6.60
C ARG A 590 -10.00 -18.01 -5.92
N ARG A 591 -10.89 -17.74 -4.96
CA ARG A 591 -10.89 -16.50 -4.18
C ARG A 591 -9.62 -16.34 -3.34
N THR A 592 -9.08 -17.43 -2.78
CA THR A 592 -7.78 -17.39 -2.11
C THR A 592 -6.64 -17.11 -3.10
N ILE A 593 -6.62 -17.78 -4.26
CA ILE A 593 -5.60 -17.55 -5.31
C ILE A 593 -5.61 -16.09 -5.81
N ALA A 594 -6.78 -15.47 -5.93
CA ALA A 594 -6.93 -14.09 -6.38
C ALA A 594 -6.12 -13.10 -5.52
N THR A 595 -6.03 -13.36 -4.22
CA THR A 595 -5.27 -12.53 -3.27
C THR A 595 -3.75 -12.62 -3.43
N GLY A 596 -3.27 -13.48 -4.33
CA GLY A 596 -1.90 -13.43 -4.85
C GLY A 596 -1.52 -12.03 -5.37
N TYR A 597 -2.50 -11.21 -5.77
CA TYR A 597 -2.34 -9.78 -6.05
C TYR A 597 -1.56 -9.04 -4.94
N LEU A 598 -1.89 -9.30 -3.66
CA LEU A 598 -1.24 -8.65 -2.51
C LEU A 598 0.17 -9.19 -2.23
N MET A 599 0.52 -10.32 -2.84
CA MET A 599 1.76 -11.05 -2.59
C MET A 599 2.82 -10.75 -3.64
N ILE A 600 2.42 -10.46 -4.87
CA ILE A 600 3.32 -10.18 -6.00
C ILE A 600 3.87 -8.77 -5.88
N GLY A 601 5.16 -8.60 -6.19
CA GLY A 601 5.85 -7.30 -6.15
C GLY A 601 7.31 -7.45 -5.74
N PRO A 602 8.15 -6.44 -5.98
CA PRO A 602 9.54 -6.44 -5.52
C PRO A 602 9.59 -6.48 -3.99
N LYS A 603 10.51 -7.28 -3.41
CA LYS A 603 10.63 -7.51 -1.96
C LYS A 603 12.09 -7.65 -1.57
N ALA A 604 12.56 -6.78 -0.67
CA ALA A 604 13.86 -6.92 -0.03
C ALA A 604 13.79 -7.99 1.07
N LEU A 605 14.18 -9.22 0.75
CA LEU A 605 14.07 -10.35 1.68
C LEU A 605 15.11 -10.28 2.81
N ALA A 606 16.25 -9.61 2.57
CA ALA A 606 17.36 -9.49 3.52
C ALA A 606 17.29 -8.22 4.37
N GLU A 607 16.27 -7.37 4.17
CA GLU A 607 16.08 -6.16 4.97
C GLU A 607 15.99 -6.52 6.46
N THR A 608 16.89 -5.94 7.25
CA THR A 608 17.00 -6.18 8.70
C THR A 608 15.95 -5.39 9.49
N ASP A 609 15.55 -4.21 8.99
CA ASP A 609 14.45 -3.44 9.54
C ASP A 609 13.11 -3.95 8.99
N LYS A 610 12.53 -4.93 9.69
CA LYS A 610 11.29 -5.58 9.24
C LYS A 610 10.09 -4.63 9.15
N GLU A 611 10.04 -3.58 9.97
CA GLU A 611 8.98 -2.58 9.85
C GLU A 611 9.15 -1.73 8.59
N GLN A 612 10.39 -1.36 8.22
CA GLN A 612 10.65 -0.70 6.94
C GLN A 612 10.22 -1.60 5.77
N SER A 613 10.62 -2.87 5.80
CA SER A 613 10.23 -3.86 4.77
C SER A 613 8.70 -3.97 4.58
N ARG A 614 7.93 -4.02 5.68
CA ARG A 614 6.46 -4.05 5.62
C ARG A 614 5.88 -2.75 5.05
N LEU A 615 6.42 -1.61 5.45
CA LEU A 615 5.94 -0.31 4.96
C LEU A 615 6.22 -0.14 3.47
N ASP A 616 7.34 -0.66 2.96
CA ASP A 616 7.64 -0.62 1.53
C ASP A 616 6.73 -1.56 0.72
N ILE A 617 6.34 -2.71 1.27
CA ILE A 617 5.29 -3.56 0.65
C ILE A 617 3.93 -2.86 0.66
N VAL A 618 3.57 -2.19 1.76
CA VAL A 618 2.32 -1.42 1.84
C VAL A 618 2.32 -0.28 0.82
N ASP A 619 3.44 0.42 0.67
CA ASP A 619 3.62 1.48 -0.33
C ASP A 619 3.43 0.94 -1.75
N ASP A 620 4.08 -0.18 -2.04
CA ASP A 620 3.97 -0.92 -3.30
C ASP A 620 2.51 -1.35 -3.57
N GLN A 621 1.78 -1.86 -2.57
CA GLN A 621 0.37 -2.23 -2.67
C GLN A 621 -0.55 -1.02 -2.93
N ILE A 622 -0.27 0.12 -2.28
CA ILE A 622 -1.01 1.37 -2.50
C ILE A 622 -0.77 1.90 -3.92
N ASP A 623 0.48 1.88 -4.41
CA ASP A 623 0.80 2.37 -5.75
C ASP A 623 0.08 1.60 -6.86
N VAL A 624 0.09 0.25 -6.83
CA VAL A 624 -0.69 -0.55 -7.81
C VAL A 624 -2.16 -0.30 -7.65
N THR A 625 -2.68 -0.36 -6.42
CA THR A 625 -4.13 -0.28 -6.23
C THR A 625 -4.63 1.09 -6.71
N GLY A 626 -3.89 2.14 -6.36
CA GLY A 626 -4.12 3.50 -6.86
C GLY A 626 -4.10 3.57 -8.38
N ARG A 627 -3.01 3.14 -9.01
CA ARG A 627 -2.87 3.25 -10.47
C ARG A 627 -3.78 2.28 -11.22
N ALA A 628 -3.75 1.00 -10.90
CA ALA A 628 -4.47 -0.07 -11.60
C ALA A 628 -5.99 -0.03 -11.38
N MET A 629 -6.50 0.40 -10.22
CA MET A 629 -7.96 0.35 -9.94
C MET A 629 -8.63 1.72 -9.88
N LEU A 630 -7.88 2.76 -9.52
CA LEU A 630 -8.41 4.13 -9.35
C LEU A 630 -7.83 5.12 -10.38
N GLY A 631 -6.77 4.75 -11.09
CA GLY A 631 -6.08 5.64 -12.02
C GLY A 631 -5.50 6.87 -11.33
N LEU A 632 -4.94 6.71 -10.13
CA LEU A 632 -4.36 7.80 -9.34
C LEU A 632 -2.98 7.41 -8.77
N THR A 633 -2.06 8.38 -8.73
CA THR A 633 -0.74 8.22 -8.13
C THR A 633 -0.76 8.53 -6.64
N LEU A 634 -1.16 7.56 -5.83
CA LEU A 634 -1.38 7.75 -4.39
C LEU A 634 -0.09 7.72 -3.55
N ALA A 635 0.92 6.95 -3.97
CA ALA A 635 2.15 6.73 -3.20
C ALA A 635 2.97 8.01 -2.96
N CYS A 636 2.84 9.01 -3.84
CA CYS A 636 3.49 10.31 -3.67
C CYS A 636 3.02 11.05 -2.40
N ALA A 637 1.85 10.72 -1.85
CA ALA A 637 1.34 11.32 -0.62
C ALA A 637 1.97 10.72 0.67
N ARG A 638 2.86 9.73 0.55
CA ARG A 638 3.57 9.10 1.68
C ARG A 638 4.30 10.12 2.56
N CYS A 639 4.98 11.08 1.94
CA CYS A 639 5.84 12.01 2.66
C CYS A 639 5.15 13.33 3.04
N HIS A 640 4.24 13.80 2.21
CA HIS A 640 3.52 15.07 2.37
C HIS A 640 2.22 15.02 1.56
N ASP A 641 1.29 15.93 1.81
CA ASP A 641 0.09 16.09 0.98
C ASP A 641 0.50 16.23 -0.48
N HIS A 642 -0.17 15.50 -1.36
CA HIS A 642 0.18 15.49 -2.77
C HIS A 642 0.15 16.92 -3.33
N LYS A 643 1.22 17.30 -4.06
CA LYS A 643 1.46 18.70 -4.42
C LYS A 643 0.36 19.33 -5.30
N PHE A 644 -0.35 18.51 -6.09
CA PHE A 644 -1.28 18.98 -7.12
C PHE A 644 -2.65 18.29 -7.05
N ASP A 645 -2.65 16.96 -6.97
CA ASP A 645 -3.87 16.18 -6.80
C ASP A 645 -4.43 16.27 -5.37
N ALA A 646 -5.74 16.16 -5.24
CA ALA A 646 -6.48 16.23 -3.98
C ALA A 646 -6.34 14.94 -3.16
N VAL A 647 -5.09 14.53 -2.89
CA VAL A 647 -4.73 13.36 -2.09
C VAL A 647 -3.87 13.85 -0.92
N ARG A 648 -4.39 13.73 0.29
CA ARG A 648 -3.65 14.13 1.49
C ARG A 648 -2.78 12.99 1.98
N ALA A 649 -1.76 13.30 2.78
CA ALA A 649 -0.96 12.30 3.47
C ALA A 649 -1.85 11.44 4.38
N THR A 650 -2.88 12.02 4.99
CA THR A 650 -3.87 11.27 5.76
C THR A 650 -4.63 10.25 4.91
N ASP A 651 -4.94 10.52 3.64
CA ASP A 651 -5.55 9.52 2.75
C ASP A 651 -4.61 8.33 2.53
N TYR A 652 -3.31 8.60 2.30
CA TYR A 652 -2.30 7.55 2.18
C TYR A 652 -2.21 6.70 3.45
N TYR A 653 -2.12 7.31 4.63
CA TYR A 653 -1.98 6.57 5.89
C TYR A 653 -3.27 5.83 6.30
N ALA A 654 -4.43 6.31 5.86
CA ALA A 654 -5.70 5.61 6.01
C ALA A 654 -5.70 4.29 5.22
N LEU A 655 -5.25 4.32 3.96
CA LEU A 655 -5.07 3.12 3.13
C LEU A 655 -3.95 2.22 3.66
N ALA A 656 -2.83 2.82 4.09
CA ALA A 656 -1.69 2.10 4.62
C ALA A 656 -2.04 1.32 5.89
N GLY A 657 -2.91 1.84 6.75
CA GLY A 657 -3.42 1.08 7.90
C GLY A 657 -4.18 -0.18 7.48
N ILE A 658 -4.96 -0.14 6.40
CA ILE A 658 -5.69 -1.30 5.86
C ILE A 658 -4.70 -2.38 5.40
N PHE A 659 -3.75 -2.01 4.54
CA PHE A 659 -2.77 -2.95 4.00
C PHE A 659 -1.75 -3.43 5.04
N ARG A 660 -1.38 -2.59 6.02
CA ARG A 660 -0.49 -2.96 7.13
C ARG A 660 -1.13 -3.97 8.10
N SER A 661 -2.45 -4.13 8.04
CA SER A 661 -3.20 -5.16 8.76
C SER A 661 -3.13 -6.53 8.08
N THR A 662 -2.31 -6.67 7.04
CA THR A 662 -2.06 -7.89 6.30
C THR A 662 -0.58 -8.25 6.39
N GLU A 663 -0.27 -9.53 6.61
CA GLU A 663 1.08 -10.04 6.78
C GLU A 663 1.49 -10.90 5.58
N PRO A 664 2.42 -10.43 4.74
CA PRO A 664 2.90 -11.19 3.60
C PRO A 664 3.99 -12.21 3.99
N PHE A 665 4.67 -12.08 5.14
CA PHE A 665 5.82 -12.92 5.51
C PHE A 665 5.57 -13.92 6.65
N GLN A 666 6.17 -15.12 6.56
CA GLN A 666 5.97 -16.21 7.51
C GLN A 666 6.74 -16.05 8.83
N ASN A 667 8.00 -15.66 8.75
CA ASN A 667 8.90 -15.64 9.91
C ASN A 667 9.83 -14.43 9.87
N GLU A 668 9.58 -13.50 10.78
CA GLU A 668 10.16 -12.17 10.75
C GLU A 668 11.39 -12.04 11.64
N ALA A 669 11.62 -13.04 12.50
CA ALA A 669 12.80 -13.12 13.37
C ALA A 669 14.07 -13.56 12.62
N ARG A 670 13.94 -13.93 11.33
CA ARG A 670 15.07 -14.34 10.49
C ARG A 670 15.56 -13.16 9.65
N ASN A 671 16.88 -13.14 9.40
CA ASN A 671 17.48 -12.15 8.49
C ASN A 671 16.87 -12.24 7.09
N ALA A 672 16.69 -13.46 6.56
CA ALA A 672 15.94 -13.72 5.33
C ALA A 672 14.56 -14.32 5.65
N THR A 673 13.50 -13.78 5.05
CA THR A 673 12.12 -14.24 5.27
C THR A 673 11.45 -14.70 3.98
N MET A 674 10.50 -15.63 4.10
CA MET A 674 9.71 -16.17 2.99
C MET A 674 8.26 -15.70 3.11
N TRP A 675 7.58 -15.60 1.98
CA TRP A 675 6.17 -15.24 1.94
C TRP A 675 5.27 -16.39 2.42
N TRP A 676 4.01 -16.08 2.75
CA TRP A 676 3.02 -17.10 3.09
C TRP A 676 2.61 -17.95 1.88
N GLU A 677 2.65 -19.26 2.11
CA GLU A 677 2.02 -20.27 1.27
C GLU A 677 1.11 -21.13 2.15
N PHE A 678 -0.10 -21.40 1.67
CA PHE A 678 -1.13 -22.12 2.39
C PHE A 678 -1.55 -23.37 1.64
N THR A 679 -1.86 -24.40 2.41
CA THR A 679 -2.49 -25.62 1.91
C THR A 679 -4.00 -25.45 1.92
N VAL A 680 -4.64 -25.48 0.75
CA VAL A 680 -6.09 -25.34 0.58
C VAL A 680 -6.70 -26.71 0.27
N PRO A 681 -7.59 -27.25 1.15
CA PRO A 681 -8.27 -28.51 0.90
C PRO A 681 -9.08 -28.49 -0.41
N GLN A 682 -9.02 -29.57 -1.19
CA GLN A 682 -9.72 -29.69 -2.47
C GLN A 682 -10.98 -30.58 -2.42
N GLY A 683 -11.44 -30.92 -1.21
CA GLY A 683 -12.54 -31.87 -0.98
C GLY A 683 -12.05 -33.27 -0.64
N ALA A 684 -12.97 -34.17 -0.32
CA ALA A 684 -12.64 -35.52 0.15
C ALA A 684 -11.90 -36.33 -0.94
N GLY A 685 -10.70 -36.84 -0.61
CA GLY A 685 -9.90 -37.69 -1.51
C GLY A 685 -9.09 -36.95 -2.57
N ALA A 686 -9.16 -35.62 -2.65
CA ALA A 686 -8.36 -34.80 -3.55
C ALA A 686 -7.11 -34.25 -2.85
N GLU A 687 -5.97 -34.23 -3.55
CA GLU A 687 -4.73 -33.66 -3.03
C GLU A 687 -4.90 -32.16 -2.73
N PRO A 688 -4.47 -31.69 -1.54
CA PRO A 688 -4.54 -30.28 -1.21
C PRO A 688 -3.70 -29.41 -2.15
N LEU A 689 -4.17 -28.17 -2.37
CA LEU A 689 -3.49 -27.23 -3.25
C LEU A 689 -2.61 -26.27 -2.46
N MET A 690 -1.34 -26.14 -2.84
CA MET A 690 -0.50 -25.04 -2.34
C MET A 690 -0.81 -23.74 -3.10
N VAL A 691 -1.11 -22.68 -2.37
CA VAL A 691 -1.38 -21.33 -2.90
C VAL A 691 -0.59 -20.28 -2.15
N MET A 692 -0.13 -19.27 -2.87
CA MET A 692 0.42 -18.05 -2.28
C MET A 692 -0.73 -17.08 -2.01
N ALA A 693 -0.90 -16.70 -0.74
CA ALA A 693 -1.92 -15.74 -0.32
C ALA A 693 -1.41 -15.02 0.94
N PRO A 694 -1.90 -13.82 1.24
CA PRO A 694 -1.50 -13.11 2.44
C PRO A 694 -2.18 -13.71 3.68
N LYS A 695 -1.63 -13.40 4.85
CA LYS A 695 -2.27 -13.71 6.13
C LYS A 695 -2.94 -12.46 6.69
N GLU A 696 -4.22 -12.56 7.04
CA GLU A 696 -4.90 -11.51 7.79
C GLU A 696 -4.34 -11.40 9.21
N THR A 697 -4.12 -10.18 9.71
CA THR A 697 -3.64 -9.94 11.08
C THR A 697 -4.50 -8.91 11.82
N LEU A 698 -4.11 -8.62 13.07
CA LEU A 698 -4.79 -7.61 13.87
C LEU A 698 -4.80 -6.26 13.15
N SER A 699 -5.97 -5.63 13.14
CA SER A 699 -6.14 -4.33 12.50
C SER A 699 -5.24 -3.26 13.14
N ARG A 700 -4.68 -2.37 12.31
CA ARG A 700 -3.78 -1.29 12.75
C ARG A 700 -4.18 0.04 12.14
N ASN A 701 -4.27 1.08 12.97
CA ASN A 701 -4.28 2.46 12.49
C ASN A 701 -2.84 2.95 12.51
N LEU A 702 -2.42 3.68 11.47
CA LEU A 702 -1.05 4.17 11.35
C LEU A 702 -0.96 5.64 11.74
N ARG A 703 0.19 6.04 12.27
CA ARG A 703 0.52 7.46 12.37
C ARG A 703 1.04 7.97 11.04
N VAL A 704 0.77 9.25 10.76
CA VAL A 704 1.46 9.94 9.66
C VAL A 704 2.96 9.92 9.94
N HIS A 705 3.77 9.40 9.01
CA HIS A 705 5.22 9.57 9.09
C HIS A 705 5.57 10.93 8.51
N LEU A 706 6.00 11.85 9.36
CA LEU A 706 6.27 13.22 8.94
C LEU A 706 7.46 13.21 7.96
N ARG A 707 7.22 13.75 6.75
CA ARG A 707 8.19 13.71 5.64
C ARG A 707 8.61 12.27 5.26
N GLY A 708 7.74 11.29 5.51
CA GLY A 708 7.98 9.88 5.22
C GLY A 708 8.90 9.17 6.23
N ASN A 709 9.39 9.87 7.27
CA ASN A 709 10.29 9.28 8.25
C ASN A 709 9.52 8.51 9.32
N ARG A 710 9.60 7.17 9.28
CA ARG A 710 8.90 6.28 10.23
C ARG A 710 9.34 6.40 11.70
N PHE A 711 10.41 7.12 11.98
CA PHE A 711 10.82 7.45 13.36
C PHE A 711 10.26 8.79 13.83
N THR A 712 9.75 9.61 12.92
CA THR A 712 9.17 10.93 13.21
C THR A 712 7.67 10.88 12.95
N LEU A 713 6.90 10.56 13.97
CA LEU A 713 5.49 10.23 13.85
C LEU A 713 4.59 11.41 14.23
N GLY A 714 3.52 11.61 13.46
CA GLY A 714 2.46 12.58 13.72
C GLY A 714 1.23 11.93 14.38
N LYS A 715 0.05 12.45 14.02
CA LYS A 715 -1.26 11.95 14.49
C LYS A 715 -1.58 10.58 13.89
N ILE A 716 -2.32 9.77 14.65
CA ILE A 716 -2.93 8.51 14.24
C ILE A 716 -4.00 8.82 13.20
N VAL A 717 -3.99 8.07 12.11
CA VAL A 717 -4.95 8.17 11.02
C VAL A 717 -5.84 6.93 11.07
N PRO A 718 -7.16 7.10 11.24
CA PRO A 718 -8.09 5.99 11.12
C PRO A 718 -8.04 5.39 9.70
N ARG A 719 -8.15 4.06 9.62
CA ARG A 719 -8.28 3.35 8.34
C ARG A 719 -9.48 3.87 7.54
N GLY A 720 -9.33 4.01 6.23
CA GLY A 720 -10.34 4.62 5.37
C GLY A 720 -9.91 4.71 3.91
N GLY A 721 -10.75 5.37 3.11
CA GLY A 721 -10.55 5.59 1.68
C GLY A 721 -10.07 7.01 1.36
N LEU A 722 -10.17 7.40 0.09
CA LEU A 722 -9.79 8.76 -0.34
C LEU A 722 -10.84 9.78 0.12
N GLY A 723 -10.41 10.76 0.93
CA GLY A 723 -11.26 11.81 1.46
C GLY A 723 -11.96 12.62 0.37
N ILE A 724 -11.28 12.91 -0.74
CA ILE A 724 -11.86 13.73 -1.83
C ILE A 724 -13.10 13.08 -2.45
N VAL A 725 -13.09 11.75 -2.63
CA VAL A 725 -14.23 11.02 -3.20
C VAL A 725 -15.41 11.04 -2.21
N ALA A 726 -15.14 10.90 -0.91
CA ALA A 726 -16.16 10.99 0.13
C ALA A 726 -16.73 12.43 0.25
N ALA A 727 -15.88 13.45 0.16
CA ALA A 727 -16.28 14.85 0.22
C ALA A 727 -17.20 15.23 -0.95
N VAL A 728 -16.88 14.81 -2.17
CA VAL A 728 -17.73 15.04 -3.35
C VAL A 728 -19.04 14.27 -3.25
N ALA A 729 -19.02 13.02 -2.79
CA ALA A 729 -20.22 12.19 -2.67
C ALA A 729 -21.22 12.71 -1.61
N THR A 730 -20.72 13.30 -0.52
CA THR A 730 -21.55 13.78 0.61
C THR A 730 -21.84 15.28 0.57
N GLY A 731 -21.07 16.05 -0.21
CA GLY A 731 -21.13 17.51 -0.21
C GLY A 731 -20.60 18.16 1.08
N SER A 732 -19.89 17.41 1.94
CA SER A 732 -19.36 17.92 3.21
C SER A 732 -17.91 17.48 3.47
N ASP A 733 -17.11 18.40 4.01
CA ASP A 733 -15.72 18.11 4.43
C ASP A 733 -15.64 17.45 5.82
N GLN A 734 -16.77 17.38 6.53
CA GLN A 734 -16.86 16.76 7.87
C GLN A 734 -17.16 15.27 7.80
N SER A 735 -17.49 14.73 6.63
CA SER A 735 -17.78 13.31 6.51
C SER A 735 -16.47 12.52 6.56
N PRO A 736 -16.33 11.55 7.47
CA PRO A 736 -15.10 10.76 7.54
C PRO A 736 -14.90 10.00 6.22
N SER A 737 -13.65 9.75 5.85
CA SER A 737 -13.26 8.80 4.78
C SER A 737 -13.65 7.34 5.09
N ALA A 738 -14.52 7.14 6.09
CA ALA A 738 -14.83 5.89 6.75
C ALA A 738 -15.69 4.99 5.85
N ILE A 739 -15.05 4.40 4.85
CA ILE A 739 -15.45 3.12 4.30
C ILE A 739 -15.25 1.99 5.34
N VAL A 740 -14.45 2.26 6.36
CA VAL A 740 -14.10 1.36 7.47
C VAL A 740 -14.57 2.00 8.77
N ASP A 741 -15.33 1.27 9.58
CA ASP A 741 -15.58 1.69 10.96
C ASP A 741 -14.23 1.64 11.70
N PRO A 742 -13.76 2.77 12.25
CA PRO A 742 -12.42 2.84 12.82
C PRO A 742 -12.28 2.06 14.15
N HIS A 743 -13.39 1.57 14.71
CA HIS A 743 -13.43 0.65 15.84
C HIS A 743 -13.59 -0.82 15.44
N GLN A 744 -13.82 -1.12 14.15
CA GLN A 744 -13.92 -2.51 13.70
C GLN A 744 -12.59 -3.23 13.79
N MET A 745 -12.67 -4.53 14.07
CA MET A 745 -11.48 -5.37 14.32
C MET A 745 -10.92 -6.04 13.05
N SER A 746 -11.64 -5.98 11.93
CA SER A 746 -11.14 -6.44 10.62
C SER A 746 -10.12 -5.45 10.04
N SER A 747 -9.29 -5.91 9.09
CA SER A 747 -8.32 -5.02 8.41
C SER A 747 -8.96 -3.83 7.72
N GLY A 748 -10.21 -3.93 7.27
CA GLY A 748 -10.79 -2.97 6.34
C GLY A 748 -10.59 -3.32 4.87
N ARG A 749 -9.90 -4.43 4.54
CA ARG A 749 -9.61 -4.82 3.14
C ARG A 749 -10.90 -5.10 2.35
N LEU A 750 -11.86 -5.82 2.95
CA LEU A 750 -13.11 -6.15 2.28
C LEU A 750 -13.96 -4.89 2.01
N GLU A 751 -13.97 -3.97 2.96
CA GLU A 751 -14.65 -2.68 2.84
C GLU A 751 -14.01 -1.80 1.76
N LEU A 752 -12.67 -1.73 1.74
CA LEU A 752 -11.92 -1.05 0.67
C LEU A 752 -12.22 -1.66 -0.69
N ALA A 753 -12.20 -2.99 -0.80
CA ALA A 753 -12.45 -3.70 -2.04
C ALA A 753 -13.87 -3.42 -2.57
N ARG A 754 -14.88 -3.44 -1.69
CA ARG A 754 -16.27 -3.08 -2.03
C ARG A 754 -16.43 -1.61 -2.41
N TRP A 755 -15.67 -0.71 -1.78
CA TRP A 755 -15.69 0.71 -2.12
C TRP A 755 -15.06 1.00 -3.49
N ILE A 756 -13.93 0.37 -3.81
CA ILE A 756 -13.30 0.46 -5.15
C ILE A 756 -14.26 -0.09 -6.19
N ALA A 757 -14.83 -1.27 -5.95
CA ALA A 757 -15.75 -1.94 -6.87
C ALA A 757 -17.18 -1.35 -6.89
N SER A 758 -17.44 -0.26 -6.17
CA SER A 758 -18.77 0.34 -6.08
C SER A 758 -19.13 1.07 -7.38
N PRO A 759 -20.37 0.94 -7.90
CA PRO A 759 -20.83 1.79 -9.01
C PRO A 759 -20.93 3.27 -8.63
N LYS A 760 -20.87 3.60 -7.33
CA LYS A 760 -20.80 4.98 -6.82
C LYS A 760 -19.37 5.55 -6.84
N ASN A 761 -18.35 4.69 -7.03
CA ASN A 761 -16.98 5.15 -7.18
C ASN A 761 -16.81 5.75 -8.58
N PRO A 762 -16.47 7.04 -8.72
CA PRO A 762 -16.44 7.71 -10.03
C PRO A 762 -15.23 7.32 -10.89
N LEU A 763 -14.25 6.60 -10.33
CA LEU A 763 -12.97 6.34 -10.99
C LEU A 763 -12.95 4.97 -11.67
N THR A 764 -13.33 3.91 -10.96
CA THR A 764 -13.04 2.52 -11.35
C THR A 764 -13.58 2.12 -12.72
N ALA A 765 -14.83 2.48 -13.03
CA ALA A 765 -15.41 2.19 -14.34
C ALA A 765 -14.74 3.01 -15.46
N ARG A 766 -14.44 4.30 -15.21
CA ARG A 766 -13.76 5.18 -16.18
C ARG A 766 -12.35 4.69 -16.49
N VAL A 767 -11.62 4.23 -15.47
CA VAL A 767 -10.26 3.70 -15.62
C VAL A 767 -10.24 2.47 -16.53
N LEU A 768 -11.10 1.48 -16.28
CA LEU A 768 -11.12 0.29 -17.13
C LEU A 768 -11.56 0.62 -18.55
N VAL A 769 -12.63 1.40 -18.72
CA VAL A 769 -13.13 1.80 -20.03
C VAL A 769 -12.06 2.54 -20.83
N ASN A 770 -11.35 3.49 -20.19
CA ASN A 770 -10.29 4.23 -20.83
C ASN A 770 -9.15 3.33 -21.30
N ARG A 771 -8.77 2.32 -20.51
CA ARG A 771 -7.74 1.35 -20.90
C ARG A 771 -8.19 0.43 -22.01
N VAL A 772 -9.42 -0.07 -21.97
CA VAL A 772 -9.95 -0.89 -23.07
C VAL A 772 -9.98 -0.07 -24.36
N TRP A 773 -10.36 1.20 -24.30
CA TRP A 773 -10.27 2.11 -25.44
C TRP A 773 -8.83 2.27 -25.91
N GLN A 774 -7.91 2.62 -25.00
CA GLN A 774 -6.49 2.78 -25.30
C GLN A 774 -5.90 1.55 -25.99
N LEU A 775 -6.23 0.35 -25.53
CA LEU A 775 -5.68 -0.89 -26.07
C LEU A 775 -6.22 -1.24 -27.46
N HIS A 776 -7.35 -0.66 -27.87
CA HIS A 776 -7.90 -0.77 -29.22
C HIS A 776 -7.41 0.36 -30.14
N PHE A 777 -7.28 1.59 -29.65
CA PHE A 777 -6.96 2.76 -30.49
C PHE A 777 -5.50 3.24 -30.38
N GLY A 778 -4.71 2.70 -29.45
CA GLY A 778 -3.35 3.13 -29.14
C GLY A 778 -3.26 4.28 -28.12
N LYS A 779 -4.27 5.17 -28.08
CA LYS A 779 -4.39 6.26 -27.12
C LYS A 779 -5.73 6.19 -26.39
N GLY A 780 -5.72 6.40 -25.06
CA GLY A 780 -6.95 6.48 -24.27
C GLY A 780 -7.74 7.76 -24.55
N ILE A 781 -9.04 7.76 -24.23
CA ILE A 781 -9.86 8.99 -24.20
C ILE A 781 -9.21 10.00 -23.23
N VAL A 782 -8.67 9.50 -22.12
CA VAL A 782 -7.71 10.17 -21.26
C VAL A 782 -6.34 9.64 -21.62
N GLY A 783 -5.44 10.51 -22.11
CA GLY A 783 -4.11 10.11 -22.58
C GLY A 783 -3.19 9.53 -21.51
N THR A 784 -3.48 9.79 -20.22
CA THR A 784 -2.75 9.30 -19.04
C THR A 784 -3.57 8.22 -18.29
N PRO A 785 -3.50 6.95 -18.70
CA PRO A 785 -4.38 5.88 -18.21
C PRO A 785 -4.14 5.44 -16.75
N ASP A 786 -3.04 5.87 -16.12
CA ASP A 786 -2.72 5.62 -14.71
C ASP A 786 -2.78 6.88 -13.84
N ASN A 787 -3.12 8.04 -14.42
CA ASN A 787 -3.31 9.28 -13.70
C ASN A 787 -4.47 10.12 -14.30
N LEU A 788 -5.62 10.07 -13.66
CA LEU A 788 -6.81 10.88 -13.93
C LEU A 788 -6.87 12.13 -13.02
N GLY A 789 -5.85 12.36 -12.18
CA GLY A 789 -5.76 13.55 -11.33
C GLY A 789 -5.45 14.82 -12.11
N THR A 790 -5.15 15.91 -11.39
CA THR A 790 -4.85 17.24 -11.91
C THR A 790 -3.61 17.26 -12.81
N ARG A 791 -2.67 16.31 -12.64
CA ARG A 791 -1.50 16.15 -13.53
C ARG A 791 -1.75 15.29 -14.76
N GLY A 792 -2.87 14.58 -14.82
CA GLY A 792 -3.30 13.82 -15.98
C GLY A 792 -3.76 14.71 -17.12
N GLU A 793 -3.83 14.14 -18.33
CA GLU A 793 -4.54 14.80 -19.43
C GLU A 793 -6.05 14.85 -19.12
N PRO A 794 -6.78 15.91 -19.50
CA PRO A 794 -8.23 15.88 -19.48
C PRO A 794 -8.76 14.89 -20.54
N PRO A 795 -9.98 14.34 -20.36
CA PRO A 795 -10.59 13.49 -21.37
C PRO A 795 -10.81 14.27 -22.68
N ALA A 796 -10.33 13.71 -23.79
CA ALA A 796 -10.54 14.22 -25.14
C ALA A 796 -12.03 14.26 -25.52
N ASP A 797 -12.83 13.35 -24.99
CA ASP A 797 -14.30 13.40 -25.03
C ASP A 797 -14.87 12.93 -23.67
N PRO A 798 -15.21 13.88 -22.77
CA PRO A 798 -15.80 13.55 -21.47
C PRO A 798 -17.19 12.90 -21.59
N ALA A 799 -17.93 13.17 -22.66
CA ALA A 799 -19.28 12.64 -22.88
C ALA A 799 -19.22 11.16 -23.30
N LEU A 800 -18.32 10.82 -24.21
CA LEU A 800 -18.05 9.42 -24.59
C LEU A 800 -17.53 8.60 -23.41
N LEU A 801 -16.59 9.13 -22.62
CA LEU A 801 -16.03 8.42 -21.46
C LEU A 801 -17.12 8.06 -20.44
N ASP A 802 -17.96 9.04 -20.06
CA ASP A 802 -19.05 8.82 -19.11
C ASP A 802 -20.14 7.90 -19.69
N TRP A 803 -20.46 8.02 -20.98
CA TRP A 803 -21.42 7.13 -21.64
C TRP A 803 -20.91 5.68 -21.63
N LEU A 804 -19.67 5.43 -22.05
CA LEU A 804 -19.08 4.09 -22.03
C LEU A 804 -18.99 3.53 -20.60
N ALA A 805 -18.59 4.34 -19.62
CA ALA A 805 -18.58 3.94 -18.21
C ALA A 805 -19.98 3.58 -17.70
N SER A 806 -21.00 4.38 -18.06
CA SER A 806 -22.41 4.08 -17.74
C SER A 806 -22.90 2.79 -18.39
N GLN A 807 -22.59 2.56 -19.68
CA GLN A 807 -22.95 1.31 -20.36
C GLN A 807 -22.25 0.10 -19.74
N PHE A 808 -20.98 0.25 -19.36
CA PHE A 808 -20.23 -0.79 -18.69
C PHE A 808 -20.84 -1.18 -17.34
N LEU A 809 -21.24 -0.20 -16.52
CA LEU A 809 -21.98 -0.46 -15.28
C LEU A 809 -23.33 -1.13 -15.53
N LYS A 810 -24.11 -0.64 -16.50
CA LYS A 810 -25.43 -1.21 -16.89
C LYS A 810 -25.33 -2.64 -17.41
N SER A 811 -24.20 -3.01 -18.00
CA SER A 811 -23.92 -4.37 -18.46
C SER A 811 -23.62 -5.37 -17.33
N GLY A 812 -23.54 -4.89 -16.07
CA GLY A 812 -23.07 -5.69 -14.94
C GLY A 812 -21.57 -5.91 -14.96
N TRP A 813 -20.80 -4.87 -15.30
CA TRP A 813 -19.33 -4.91 -15.35
C TRP A 813 -18.77 -5.94 -16.35
N ASN A 814 -19.45 -6.12 -17.49
CA ASN A 814 -19.13 -7.12 -18.51
C ASN A 814 -18.09 -6.60 -19.51
N VAL A 815 -16.84 -7.08 -19.37
CA VAL A 815 -15.71 -6.63 -20.20
C VAL A 815 -15.85 -7.09 -21.66
N LYS A 816 -16.34 -8.31 -21.90
CA LYS A 816 -16.57 -8.82 -23.26
C LYS A 816 -17.62 -7.98 -24.01
N GLN A 817 -18.66 -7.54 -23.32
CA GLN A 817 -19.69 -6.67 -23.90
C GLN A 817 -19.13 -5.28 -24.25
N LEU A 818 -18.26 -4.73 -23.41
CA LEU A 818 -17.56 -3.48 -23.71
C LEU A 818 -16.69 -3.61 -24.98
N HIS A 819 -15.94 -4.70 -25.13
CA HIS A 819 -15.20 -4.95 -26.38
C HIS A 819 -16.12 -5.05 -27.58
N ARG A 820 -17.19 -5.86 -27.50
CA ARG A 820 -18.16 -6.04 -28.59
C ARG A 820 -18.73 -4.70 -29.06
N GLN A 821 -19.08 -3.82 -28.13
CA GLN A 821 -19.60 -2.49 -28.43
C GLN A 821 -18.59 -1.62 -29.19
N ILE A 822 -17.30 -1.72 -28.86
CA ILE A 822 -16.22 -0.98 -29.52
C ILE A 822 -15.92 -1.57 -30.90
N VAL A 823 -15.59 -2.86 -31.00
CA VAL A 823 -15.03 -3.45 -32.23
C VAL A 823 -16.05 -3.61 -33.37
N LEU A 824 -17.36 -3.57 -33.06
CA LEU A 824 -18.43 -3.59 -34.06
C LEU A 824 -18.81 -2.21 -34.59
N SER A 825 -18.36 -1.13 -33.95
CA SER A 825 -18.63 0.26 -34.35
C SER A 825 -18.00 0.61 -35.72
N HIS A 826 -18.54 1.60 -36.42
CA HIS A 826 -17.83 2.22 -37.55
C HIS A 826 -16.54 2.89 -37.09
N THR A 827 -16.53 3.47 -35.89
CA THR A 827 -15.38 4.12 -35.28
C THR A 827 -14.13 3.21 -35.29
N TYR A 828 -14.28 1.93 -34.92
CA TYR A 828 -13.17 0.95 -34.94
C TYR A 828 -12.79 0.50 -36.36
N ARG A 829 -13.67 0.67 -37.35
CA ARG A 829 -13.46 0.30 -38.75
C ARG A 829 -12.80 1.39 -39.58
N LEU A 830 -12.64 2.60 -39.05
CA LEU A 830 -12.02 3.70 -39.77
C LEU A 830 -10.61 3.34 -40.27
N GLN A 831 -10.32 3.77 -41.51
CA GLN A 831 -8.96 3.76 -42.08
C GLN A 831 -8.05 4.72 -41.31
N ASN A 832 -6.76 4.37 -41.23
CA ASN A 832 -5.75 5.24 -40.66
C ASN A 832 -5.51 6.42 -41.61
N ALA A 833 -5.88 7.63 -41.19
CA ALA A 833 -5.76 8.87 -41.98
C ALA A 833 -4.32 9.44 -42.04
N GLU A 834 -3.30 8.75 -41.51
CA GLU A 834 -1.90 9.20 -41.66
C GLU A 834 -1.43 9.24 -43.13
N SER A 835 -2.11 8.54 -44.05
CA SER A 835 -1.79 8.60 -45.48
C SER A 835 -2.06 9.98 -46.12
N ASP A 836 -2.83 10.86 -45.48
CA ASP A 836 -3.25 12.15 -46.04
C ASP A 836 -2.46 13.36 -45.48
N ARG A 837 -1.16 13.20 -45.20
CA ARG A 837 -0.24 14.34 -44.95
C ARG A 837 0.10 15.16 -46.22
N GLN A 838 -0.85 15.29 -47.14
CA GLN A 838 -0.86 16.29 -48.20
C GLN A 838 -2.13 17.14 -48.10
N GLY A 839 -2.38 17.72 -46.92
CA GLY A 839 -3.50 18.62 -46.69
C GLY A 839 -3.30 19.42 -45.40
N SER A 840 -2.80 20.64 -45.55
CA SER A 840 -2.55 21.65 -44.50
C SER A 840 -3.68 21.83 -43.48
N VAL A 841 -3.38 21.83 -42.17
CA VAL A 841 -3.91 22.82 -41.20
C VAL A 841 -2.89 23.04 -40.07
N ALA A 842 -2.67 24.30 -39.72
CA ALA A 842 -1.68 24.83 -38.78
C ALA A 842 -1.86 24.37 -37.32
N GLU A 843 -0.74 24.35 -36.59
CA GLU A 843 -0.69 24.23 -35.12
C GLU A 843 -1.51 25.34 -34.44
N PRO A 844 -2.30 25.05 -33.39
CA PRO A 844 -2.81 26.07 -32.50
C PRO A 844 -1.70 26.52 -31.55
N THR A 845 -1.38 27.80 -31.63
CA THR A 845 -0.52 28.51 -30.69
C THR A 845 -1.14 28.55 -29.29
N SER A 846 -0.27 28.49 -28.31
CA SER A 846 -0.52 28.65 -26.88
C SER A 846 -1.24 29.96 -26.54
N ALA A 847 -2.39 29.86 -25.87
CA ALA A 847 -2.93 30.93 -25.03
C ALA A 847 -3.91 30.36 -23.99
N GLY A 848 -3.68 30.70 -22.71
CA GLY A 848 -4.50 30.30 -21.59
C GLY A 848 -5.94 30.83 -21.71
N GLY A 849 -6.90 29.92 -21.56
CA GLY A 849 -8.33 30.20 -21.48
C GLY A 849 -9.04 28.94 -20.98
N SER A 850 -9.95 29.10 -20.01
CA SER A 850 -10.71 28.02 -19.36
C SER A 850 -11.29 27.02 -20.35
N SER A 851 -10.99 25.73 -20.18
CA SER A 851 -11.44 24.63 -21.04
C SER A 851 -12.96 24.48 -21.05
N ARG A 852 -13.60 25.02 -22.10
CA ARG A 852 -14.96 24.66 -22.51
C ARG A 852 -14.89 23.85 -23.80
N ASP A 853 -15.32 22.59 -23.73
CA ASP A 853 -15.74 21.71 -24.83
C ASP A 853 -14.95 21.77 -26.15
N VAL A 854 -13.69 21.36 -26.15
CA VAL A 854 -12.98 21.02 -27.40
C VAL A 854 -12.77 19.51 -27.42
N THR A 855 -13.58 18.81 -28.22
CA THR A 855 -13.40 17.38 -28.48
C THR A 855 -12.17 17.21 -29.36
N ASP A 856 -11.15 16.47 -28.90
CA ASP A 856 -9.96 16.18 -29.71
C ASP A 856 -10.20 14.94 -30.58
N LEU A 857 -10.08 15.10 -31.90
CA LEU A 857 -10.26 14.02 -32.87
C LEU A 857 -9.20 12.93 -32.77
N SER A 858 -8.07 13.18 -32.07
CA SER A 858 -7.03 12.17 -31.85
C SER A 858 -7.56 10.92 -31.15
N ALA A 859 -8.62 11.04 -30.33
CA ALA A 859 -9.21 9.92 -29.60
C ALA A 859 -9.88 8.86 -30.49
N TYR A 860 -10.30 9.20 -31.72
CA TYR A 860 -11.02 8.30 -32.64
C TYR A 860 -10.16 7.77 -33.78
N ARG A 861 -8.84 8.02 -33.76
CA ARG A 861 -7.93 7.61 -34.83
C ARG A 861 -7.31 6.26 -34.49
N PHE A 862 -7.26 5.38 -35.48
CA PHE A 862 -6.51 4.13 -35.37
C PHE A 862 -5.06 4.37 -35.80
N HIS A 863 -4.12 4.08 -34.92
CA HIS A 863 -2.70 4.17 -35.23
C HIS A 863 -2.18 2.80 -35.68
N ARG A 864 -1.33 2.79 -36.72
CA ARG A 864 -0.57 1.61 -37.07
C ARG A 864 0.29 1.23 -35.86
N ARG A 865 0.13 0.02 -35.35
CA ARG A 865 0.86 -0.47 -34.16
C ARG A 865 1.80 -1.60 -34.52
N ARG A 866 2.94 -1.65 -33.84
CA ARG A 866 3.83 -2.82 -33.91
C ARG A 866 3.24 -3.95 -33.06
N LEU A 867 3.49 -5.20 -33.44
CA LEU A 867 3.20 -6.33 -32.57
C LEU A 867 4.02 -6.23 -31.27
N SER A 868 3.38 -6.48 -30.12
CA SER A 868 4.10 -6.60 -28.85
C SER A 868 5.06 -7.80 -28.89
N ALA A 869 6.04 -7.86 -27.98
CA ALA A 869 6.99 -8.96 -27.91
C ALA A 869 6.30 -10.35 -27.88
N GLU A 870 5.22 -10.47 -27.10
CA GLU A 870 4.43 -11.69 -26.98
C GLU A 870 3.68 -12.00 -28.27
N GLU A 871 3.01 -11.01 -28.87
CA GLU A 871 2.30 -11.18 -30.16
C GLU A 871 3.25 -11.58 -31.28
N LEU A 872 4.44 -10.98 -31.33
CA LEU A 872 5.46 -11.27 -32.33
C LEU A 872 5.93 -12.72 -32.23
N ARG A 873 6.33 -13.14 -31.02
CA ARG A 873 6.78 -14.50 -30.75
C ARG A 873 5.67 -15.52 -31.01
N ASP A 874 4.45 -15.25 -30.56
CA ASP A 874 3.30 -16.14 -30.72
C ASP A 874 2.87 -16.23 -32.19
N ALA A 875 2.91 -15.13 -32.94
CA ALA A 875 2.63 -15.12 -34.37
C ALA A 875 3.67 -15.94 -35.16
N MET A 876 4.96 -15.88 -34.78
CA MET A 876 5.99 -16.72 -35.41
C MET A 876 5.72 -18.21 -35.16
N LEU A 877 5.39 -18.59 -33.92
CA LEU A 877 5.04 -19.97 -33.57
C LEU A 877 3.77 -20.44 -34.30
N LEU A 878 2.75 -19.59 -34.41
CA LEU A 878 1.52 -19.94 -35.11
C LEU A 878 1.74 -20.10 -36.62
N THR A 879 2.50 -19.18 -37.22
CA THR A 879 2.83 -19.17 -38.65
C THR A 879 3.67 -20.39 -39.03
N SER A 880 4.66 -20.75 -38.22
CA SER A 880 5.48 -21.94 -38.42
C SER A 880 4.76 -23.27 -38.10
N GLY A 881 3.59 -23.21 -37.46
CA GLY A 881 2.81 -24.38 -37.04
C GLY A 881 3.43 -25.10 -35.84
N GLN A 882 4.13 -24.35 -34.98
CA GLN A 882 4.77 -24.82 -33.76
C GLN A 882 4.05 -24.39 -32.48
N LEU A 883 3.06 -23.49 -32.55
CA LEU A 883 2.31 -23.05 -31.38
C LEU A 883 1.48 -24.21 -30.82
N ASP A 884 1.72 -24.55 -29.55
CA ASP A 884 0.83 -25.39 -28.75
C ASP A 884 -0.31 -24.49 -28.21
N PRO A 885 -1.57 -24.72 -28.63
CA PRO A 885 -2.69 -23.87 -28.24
C PRO A 885 -3.21 -24.19 -26.83
N THR A 886 -2.68 -25.22 -26.15
CA THR A 886 -3.15 -25.57 -24.81
C THR A 886 -2.74 -24.51 -23.78
N PRO A 887 -3.63 -24.15 -22.84
CA PRO A 887 -3.28 -23.24 -21.75
C PRO A 887 -2.06 -23.73 -20.95
N GLY A 888 -1.25 -22.78 -20.48
CA GLY A 888 -0.14 -23.07 -19.58
C GLY A 888 -0.62 -23.35 -18.15
N SER A 889 0.19 -24.09 -17.41
CA SER A 889 -0.07 -24.50 -16.03
C SER A 889 1.18 -24.22 -15.16
N SER A 890 1.70 -25.23 -14.46
CA SER A 890 2.83 -25.12 -13.56
C SER A 890 4.20 -25.13 -14.23
N GLU A 891 4.30 -25.26 -15.56
CA GLU A 891 5.56 -25.46 -16.28
C GLU A 891 6.60 -24.38 -15.96
N SER A 892 6.19 -23.11 -15.92
CA SER A 892 7.07 -21.98 -15.59
C SER A 892 7.58 -22.05 -14.15
N GLY A 893 6.68 -22.29 -13.19
CA GLY A 893 7.01 -22.38 -11.77
C GLY A 893 7.88 -23.59 -11.44
N GLU A 894 7.59 -24.76 -12.02
CA GLU A 894 8.40 -25.98 -11.84
C GLU A 894 9.78 -25.85 -12.48
N PHE A 895 9.86 -25.23 -13.66
CA PHE A 895 11.14 -24.94 -14.32
C PHE A 895 12.02 -24.03 -13.46
N LEU A 896 11.49 -22.89 -13.02
CA LEU A 896 12.24 -21.95 -12.17
C LEU A 896 12.63 -22.59 -10.84
N PHE A 897 11.73 -23.34 -10.20
CA PHE A 897 12.00 -23.99 -8.93
C PHE A 897 13.08 -25.09 -9.06
N GLY A 898 13.05 -25.87 -10.14
CA GLY A 898 14.04 -26.91 -10.41
C GLY A 898 15.44 -26.38 -10.74
N LYS A 899 15.52 -25.14 -11.25
CA LYS A 899 16.80 -24.44 -11.54
C LYS A 899 17.28 -23.54 -10.41
N ALA A 900 16.46 -23.31 -9.39
CA ALA A 900 16.82 -22.44 -8.27
C ALA A 900 17.85 -23.10 -7.35
N GLU A 901 18.75 -22.28 -6.83
CA GLU A 901 19.70 -22.73 -5.80
C GLU A 901 19.00 -22.85 -4.45
N ASP A 902 19.25 -23.91 -3.69
CA ASP A 902 18.71 -24.08 -2.34
C ASP A 902 19.72 -23.57 -1.29
N ILE A 903 19.48 -22.37 -0.77
CA ILE A 903 20.33 -21.79 0.28
C ILE A 903 19.74 -22.18 1.64
N ASN A 904 20.16 -23.34 2.16
CA ASN A 904 19.80 -23.86 3.48
C ASN A 904 18.29 -23.95 3.76
N SER A 905 17.46 -24.17 2.73
CA SER A 905 16.00 -24.14 2.82
C SER A 905 15.44 -22.81 3.34
N LEU A 906 16.23 -21.73 3.26
CA LEU A 906 15.84 -20.38 3.67
C LEU A 906 15.27 -19.59 2.50
N ILE A 907 16.00 -19.57 1.38
CA ILE A 907 15.61 -18.87 0.15
C ILE A 907 16.03 -19.70 -1.07
N ARG A 908 15.28 -19.54 -2.17
CA ARG A 908 15.57 -20.20 -3.46
C ARG A 908 15.78 -19.18 -4.58
N PRO A 909 16.95 -18.53 -4.70
CA PRO A 909 17.22 -17.59 -5.78
C PRO A 909 17.30 -18.28 -7.15
N ASN A 910 16.76 -17.61 -8.16
CA ASN A 910 16.82 -18.02 -9.56
C ASN A 910 18.26 -17.92 -10.11
N ARG A 911 18.63 -18.89 -10.96
CA ARG A 911 19.89 -18.92 -11.72
C ARG A 911 19.68 -18.96 -13.25
N VAL A 912 18.45 -18.90 -13.73
CA VAL A 912 18.11 -18.89 -15.16
C VAL A 912 18.56 -17.58 -15.79
N GLY A 913 19.38 -17.66 -16.85
CA GLY A 913 19.81 -16.54 -17.69
C GLY A 913 18.74 -16.13 -18.71
N ALA A 914 18.85 -14.94 -19.29
CA ALA A 914 17.88 -14.42 -20.27
C ALA A 914 17.88 -15.18 -21.61
N ASP A 915 18.95 -15.92 -21.89
CA ASP A 915 19.22 -16.71 -23.10
C ASP A 915 19.00 -18.23 -22.91
N ASP A 916 18.41 -18.65 -21.77
CA ASP A 916 18.17 -20.07 -21.49
C ASP A 916 17.32 -20.73 -22.59
N GLU A 917 17.71 -21.95 -22.96
CA GLU A 917 17.09 -22.72 -24.05
C GLU A 917 15.57 -22.89 -23.85
N PHE A 918 15.08 -22.92 -22.60
CA PHE A 918 13.66 -22.99 -22.29
C PHE A 918 12.85 -21.91 -23.02
N TYR A 919 13.35 -20.68 -23.12
CA TYR A 919 12.61 -19.58 -23.77
C TYR A 919 12.42 -19.79 -25.28
N THR A 920 13.33 -20.54 -25.91
CA THR A 920 13.30 -20.81 -27.36
C THR A 920 12.57 -22.11 -27.71
N THR A 921 12.57 -23.08 -26.81
CA THR A 921 11.95 -24.40 -26.99
C THR A 921 10.51 -24.47 -26.49
N PHE A 922 10.11 -23.60 -25.56
CA PHE A 922 8.74 -23.54 -25.05
C PHE A 922 7.75 -23.16 -26.16
N ARG A 923 6.74 -24.00 -26.41
CA ARG A 923 5.85 -23.87 -27.58
C ARG A 923 4.49 -23.26 -27.30
N LYS A 924 4.13 -23.00 -26.04
CA LYS A 924 2.87 -22.32 -25.69
C LYS A 924 2.99 -20.80 -25.85
N ARG A 925 1.86 -20.13 -25.67
CA ARG A 925 1.73 -18.66 -25.66
C ARG A 925 2.75 -18.02 -24.73
N SER A 926 3.27 -16.87 -25.13
CA SER A 926 4.37 -16.19 -24.45
C SER A 926 4.00 -15.67 -23.06
N VAL A 927 2.70 -15.48 -22.77
CA VAL A 927 2.20 -15.14 -21.42
C VAL A 927 2.54 -16.21 -20.37
N TYR A 928 2.83 -17.45 -20.79
CA TYR A 928 3.22 -18.55 -19.90
C TYR A 928 4.74 -18.73 -19.77
N LEU A 929 5.56 -17.89 -20.43
CA LEU A 929 6.99 -17.90 -20.20
C LEU A 929 7.31 -17.43 -18.77
N PRO A 930 8.34 -17.99 -18.14
CA PRO A 930 8.73 -17.56 -16.81
C PRO A 930 9.23 -16.13 -16.84
N ILE A 931 8.73 -15.31 -15.90
CA ILE A 931 9.12 -13.91 -15.75
C ILE A 931 9.91 -13.75 -14.46
N VAL A 932 11.20 -13.39 -14.60
CA VAL A 932 12.11 -13.10 -13.50
C VAL A 932 12.43 -11.61 -13.50
N ARG A 933 12.22 -10.93 -12.37
CA ARG A 933 12.21 -9.47 -12.28
C ARG A 933 13.46 -8.77 -12.81
N ASN A 934 14.63 -9.29 -12.45
CA ASN A 934 15.91 -8.71 -12.87
C ASN A 934 16.53 -9.43 -14.08
N MET A 935 15.81 -10.37 -14.72
CA MET A 935 16.32 -11.21 -15.81
C MET A 935 15.18 -11.56 -16.78
N LEU A 936 14.66 -10.55 -17.50
CA LEU A 936 13.67 -10.79 -18.56
C LEU A 936 14.30 -11.56 -19.73
N PRO A 937 13.54 -12.44 -20.43
CA PRO A 937 14.01 -13.12 -21.63
C PRO A 937 14.38 -12.14 -22.74
N ASP A 938 15.46 -12.41 -23.49
CA ASP A 938 16.00 -11.48 -24.50
C ASP A 938 14.96 -10.99 -25.51
N VAL A 939 14.11 -11.90 -26.01
CA VAL A 939 13.04 -11.56 -26.97
C VAL A 939 11.98 -10.64 -26.37
N LEU A 940 11.69 -10.77 -25.07
CA LEU A 940 10.72 -9.92 -24.39
C LEU A 940 11.33 -8.55 -24.08
N ALA A 941 12.54 -8.54 -23.54
CA ALA A 941 13.25 -7.30 -23.20
C ALA A 941 13.52 -6.42 -24.44
N LEU A 942 13.97 -7.03 -25.55
CA LEU A 942 14.34 -6.30 -26.77
C LEU A 942 13.14 -5.67 -27.50
N PHE A 943 11.94 -6.25 -27.35
CA PHE A 943 10.70 -5.79 -27.99
C PHE A 943 9.75 -5.12 -27.00
N ASP A 944 10.33 -4.41 -26.01
CA ASP A 944 9.63 -3.51 -25.10
C ASP A 944 8.51 -4.18 -24.27
N ALA A 945 8.74 -5.41 -23.78
CA ALA A 945 7.85 -6.01 -22.79
C ALA A 945 7.78 -5.15 -21.51
N ALA A 946 6.69 -5.29 -20.75
CA ALA A 946 6.49 -4.54 -19.52
C ALA A 946 7.61 -4.82 -18.50
N ASP A 947 8.09 -3.78 -17.80
CA ASP A 947 9.04 -3.95 -16.71
C ASP A 947 8.32 -4.62 -15.54
N PRO A 948 8.70 -5.84 -15.14
CA PRO A 948 8.05 -6.53 -14.05
C PRO A 948 8.28 -5.85 -12.70
N ASN A 949 9.13 -4.83 -12.57
CA ASN A 949 9.36 -4.09 -11.31
C ASN A 949 8.42 -2.90 -11.09
N GLY A 950 7.70 -2.45 -12.12
CA GLY A 950 6.85 -1.25 -12.05
C GLY A 950 5.47 -1.44 -12.70
N VAL A 951 4.54 -0.54 -12.39
CA VAL A 951 3.23 -0.50 -13.04
C VAL A 951 3.40 0.01 -14.48
N THR A 952 3.07 -0.82 -15.47
CA THR A 952 3.20 -0.44 -16.89
C THR A 952 1.82 -0.25 -17.52
N ALA A 953 1.32 0.98 -17.56
CA ALA A 953 0.03 1.31 -18.20
C ALA A 953 0.15 1.62 -19.70
N ILE A 954 1.33 2.08 -20.15
CA ILE A 954 1.69 2.26 -21.56
C ILE A 954 3.07 1.64 -21.74
N ARG A 955 3.23 0.76 -22.72
CA ARG A 955 4.55 0.23 -23.10
C ARG A 955 5.23 1.20 -24.06
N ASN A 956 6.55 1.28 -24.01
CA ASN A 956 7.33 1.97 -25.04
C ASN A 956 7.21 1.19 -26.35
N GLU A 957 7.23 1.89 -27.48
CA GLU A 957 7.37 1.27 -28.80
C GLU A 957 8.65 1.80 -29.45
N THR A 958 9.73 1.02 -29.33
CA THR A 958 11.02 1.39 -29.95
C THR A 958 11.18 0.70 -31.30
N THR A 959 11.82 1.39 -32.25
CA THR A 959 12.28 0.81 -33.52
C THR A 959 13.77 1.02 -33.62
N VAL A 960 14.54 -0.03 -33.30
CA VAL A 960 16.01 0.02 -33.22
C VAL A 960 16.67 -1.07 -34.06
N ALA A 961 17.90 -0.81 -34.53
CA ALA A 961 18.63 -1.73 -35.40
C ALA A 961 18.84 -3.13 -34.78
N SER A 962 18.99 -3.21 -33.46
CA SER A 962 19.14 -4.49 -32.74
C SER A 962 17.93 -5.40 -32.88
N GLN A 963 16.70 -4.86 -32.94
CA GLN A 963 15.49 -5.65 -33.20
C GLN A 963 15.51 -6.27 -34.60
N GLY A 964 15.95 -5.52 -35.62
CA GLY A 964 16.14 -6.06 -36.98
C GLY A 964 17.22 -7.14 -37.02
N LEU A 965 18.35 -6.92 -36.35
CA LEU A 965 19.43 -7.92 -36.24
C LEU A 965 18.97 -9.19 -35.51
N PHE A 966 18.10 -9.07 -34.51
CA PHE A 966 17.48 -10.21 -33.84
C PHE A 966 16.66 -11.06 -34.81
N LEU A 967 15.78 -10.42 -35.60
CA LEU A 967 14.96 -11.13 -36.60
C LEU A 967 15.82 -11.85 -37.66
N LEU A 968 16.96 -11.27 -38.03
CA LEU A 968 17.87 -11.86 -39.02
C LEU A 968 18.74 -13.00 -38.48
N ASN A 969 19.13 -12.96 -37.19
CA ASN A 969 20.22 -13.82 -36.71
C ASN A 969 19.83 -14.73 -35.54
N HIS A 970 18.78 -14.41 -34.78
CA HIS A 970 18.50 -15.10 -33.54
C HIS A 970 18.10 -16.59 -33.79
N PRO A 971 18.63 -17.55 -33.01
CA PRO A 971 18.36 -18.97 -33.20
C PRO A 971 16.87 -19.33 -33.23
N PHE A 972 16.07 -18.70 -32.35
CA PHE A 972 14.62 -18.89 -32.34
C PHE A 972 13.98 -18.56 -33.69
N VAL A 973 14.30 -17.41 -34.29
CA VAL A 973 13.69 -16.96 -35.55
C VAL A 973 14.11 -17.88 -36.70
N ARG A 974 15.38 -18.28 -36.74
CA ARG A 974 15.87 -19.24 -37.73
C ARG A 974 15.20 -20.61 -37.60
N GLN A 975 14.93 -21.06 -36.38
CA GLN A 975 14.18 -22.29 -36.12
C GLN A 975 12.73 -22.17 -36.58
N GLN A 976 12.05 -21.05 -36.31
CA GLN A 976 10.68 -20.83 -36.78
C GLN A 976 10.60 -20.73 -38.31
N ALA A 977 11.57 -20.06 -38.96
CA ALA A 977 11.65 -19.99 -40.41
C ALA A 977 11.85 -21.37 -41.05
N ARG A 978 12.68 -22.23 -40.42
CA ARG A 978 12.85 -23.62 -40.86
C ARG A 978 11.56 -24.42 -40.72
N ALA A 979 10.92 -24.37 -39.55
CA ALA A 979 9.66 -25.06 -39.31
C ALA A 979 8.54 -24.55 -40.24
N PHE A 980 8.56 -23.27 -40.59
CA PHE A 980 7.63 -22.68 -41.56
C PHE A 980 7.87 -23.24 -42.98
N ALA A 981 9.13 -23.31 -43.44
CA ALA A 981 9.47 -23.93 -44.72
C ALA A 981 9.09 -25.43 -44.77
N GLU A 982 9.32 -26.16 -43.68
CA GLU A 982 8.89 -27.55 -43.53
C GLU A 982 7.37 -27.67 -43.58
N ARG A 983 6.62 -26.78 -42.92
CA ARG A 983 5.15 -26.72 -42.97
C ARG A 983 4.63 -26.54 -44.39
N LEU A 984 5.22 -25.63 -45.17
CA LEU A 984 4.84 -25.39 -46.57
C LEU A 984 5.13 -26.59 -47.48
N SER A 985 6.09 -27.43 -47.09
CA SER A 985 6.52 -28.61 -47.86
C SER A 985 5.80 -29.89 -47.46
N ARG A 986 4.93 -29.87 -46.44
CA ARG A 986 4.19 -31.07 -45.97
C ARG A 986 3.26 -31.63 -47.04
N ASP A 987 2.61 -30.74 -47.79
CA ASP A 987 1.78 -31.15 -48.91
C ASP A 987 2.62 -31.17 -50.20
N SER A 988 2.99 -32.38 -50.62
CA SER A 988 3.77 -32.59 -51.84
C SER A 988 2.99 -32.31 -53.12
N GLN A 989 1.66 -32.13 -53.05
CA GLN A 989 0.81 -31.83 -54.20
C GLN A 989 0.81 -30.33 -54.57
N LEU A 990 1.20 -29.45 -53.66
CA LEU A 990 1.22 -28.00 -53.93
C LEU A 990 2.37 -27.62 -54.88
N THR A 991 2.05 -26.87 -55.93
CA THR A 991 3.05 -26.25 -56.82
C THR A 991 3.85 -25.19 -56.07
N PRO A 992 5.03 -24.77 -56.57
CA PRO A 992 5.79 -23.67 -55.97
C PRO A 992 4.95 -22.40 -55.78
N GLU A 993 4.13 -22.02 -56.75
CA GLU A 993 3.25 -20.84 -56.70
C GLU A 993 2.21 -20.98 -55.60
N GLN A 994 1.58 -22.15 -55.48
CA GLN A 994 0.60 -22.42 -54.42
C GLN A 994 1.25 -22.39 -53.02
N ARG A 995 2.52 -22.81 -52.90
CA ARG A 995 3.28 -22.70 -51.64
C ARG A 995 3.62 -21.26 -51.30
N ILE A 996 3.98 -20.44 -52.29
CA ILE A 996 4.22 -19.01 -52.11
C ILE A 996 2.94 -18.32 -51.64
N GLU A 997 1.80 -18.65 -52.24
CA GLU A 997 0.52 -18.10 -51.84
C GLU A 997 0.12 -18.53 -50.42
N LEU A 998 0.30 -19.81 -50.09
CA LEU A 998 0.07 -20.31 -48.73
C LEU A 998 0.98 -19.60 -47.70
N ALA A 999 2.24 -19.32 -48.06
CA ALA A 999 3.17 -18.61 -47.20
C ALA A 999 2.68 -17.18 -46.87
N HIS A 1000 2.26 -16.42 -47.89
CA HIS A 1000 1.70 -15.08 -47.70
C HIS A 1000 0.38 -15.13 -46.90
N ARG A 1001 -0.47 -16.13 -47.16
CA ARG A 1001 -1.73 -16.28 -46.41
C ARG A 1001 -1.49 -16.60 -44.94
N LEU A 1002 -0.46 -17.39 -44.62
CA LEU A 1002 -0.08 -17.71 -43.24
C LEU A 1002 0.58 -16.52 -42.52
N ALA A 1003 1.46 -15.77 -43.20
CA ALA A 1003 2.19 -14.66 -42.57
C ALA A 1003 1.37 -13.35 -42.51
N TYR A 1004 0.66 -13.02 -43.60
CA TYR A 1004 0.00 -11.72 -43.79
C TYR A 1004 -1.52 -11.80 -43.77
N GLY A 1005 -2.11 -12.98 -43.99
CA GLY A 1005 -3.57 -13.13 -44.11
C GLY A 1005 -4.13 -12.73 -45.47
N ARG A 1006 -3.25 -12.57 -46.49
CA ARG A 1006 -3.63 -12.30 -47.88
C ARG A 1006 -2.83 -13.19 -48.85
N SER A 1007 -3.34 -13.33 -50.06
CA SER A 1007 -2.60 -13.96 -51.15
C SER A 1007 -1.41 -13.12 -51.59
N ALA A 1008 -0.39 -13.80 -52.12
CA ALA A 1008 0.72 -13.16 -52.82
C ALA A 1008 0.19 -12.45 -54.07
N THR A 1009 0.71 -11.26 -54.34
CA THR A 1009 0.48 -10.57 -55.62
C THR A 1009 1.24 -11.28 -56.74
N PRO A 1010 0.85 -11.09 -58.02
CA PRO A 1010 1.59 -11.68 -59.14
C PRO A 1010 3.08 -11.31 -59.15
N VAL A 1011 3.40 -10.06 -58.76
CA VAL A 1011 4.79 -9.58 -58.65
C VAL A 1011 5.54 -10.30 -57.53
N GLU A 1012 4.94 -10.45 -56.35
CA GLU A 1012 5.57 -11.18 -55.24
C GLU A 1012 5.81 -12.66 -55.59
N VAL A 1013 4.93 -13.29 -56.37
CA VAL A 1013 5.12 -14.66 -56.86
C VAL A 1013 6.30 -14.75 -57.83
N GLU A 1014 6.39 -13.81 -58.78
CA GLU A 1014 7.49 -13.75 -59.74
C GLU A 1014 8.84 -13.51 -59.04
N GLU A 1015 8.92 -12.50 -58.17
CA GLU A 1015 10.13 -12.16 -57.42
C GLU A 1015 10.57 -13.30 -56.49
N THR A 1016 9.62 -13.97 -55.84
CA THR A 1016 9.93 -15.13 -54.98
C THR A 1016 10.49 -16.30 -55.80
N ASN A 1017 9.89 -16.59 -56.96
CA ASN A 1017 10.41 -17.65 -57.85
C ASN A 1017 11.83 -17.34 -58.33
N LEU A 1018 12.11 -16.08 -58.69
CA LEU A 1018 13.46 -15.63 -59.04
C LEU A 1018 14.44 -15.79 -57.87
N PHE A 1019 14.03 -15.38 -56.67
CA PHE A 1019 14.82 -15.53 -55.45
C PHE A 1019 15.15 -17.00 -55.17
N LEU A 1020 14.15 -17.88 -55.17
CA LEU A 1020 14.33 -19.31 -54.89
C LEU A 1020 15.30 -19.95 -55.88
N LYS A 1021 15.17 -19.63 -57.18
CA LYS A 1021 16.08 -20.13 -58.22
C LYS A 1021 17.51 -19.64 -57.98
N ALA A 1022 17.70 -18.32 -57.84
CA ALA A 1022 19.01 -17.72 -57.64
C ALA A 1022 19.71 -18.23 -56.36
N PHE A 1023 18.93 -18.46 -55.30
CA PHE A 1023 19.46 -18.96 -54.02
C PHE A 1023 19.94 -20.41 -54.13
N VAL A 1024 19.18 -21.28 -54.83
CA VAL A 1024 19.58 -22.69 -55.07
C VAL A 1024 20.81 -22.79 -55.96
N GLU A 1025 20.98 -21.88 -56.92
CA GLU A 1025 22.12 -21.78 -57.82
C GLU A 1025 23.34 -21.06 -57.21
N SER A 1026 23.22 -20.55 -55.97
CA SER A 1026 24.27 -19.75 -55.33
C SER A 1026 25.57 -20.55 -55.12
N PRO A 1027 26.74 -19.98 -55.50
CA PRO A 1027 28.05 -20.61 -55.27
C PRO A 1027 28.35 -20.89 -53.79
N ALA A 1028 27.70 -20.17 -52.87
CA ALA A 1028 27.88 -20.31 -51.43
C ALA A 1028 27.52 -21.72 -50.89
N PHE A 1029 26.76 -22.51 -51.64
CA PHE A 1029 26.37 -23.87 -51.25
C PHE A 1029 27.36 -24.96 -51.69
N GLY A 1030 28.35 -24.65 -52.55
CA GLY A 1030 29.31 -25.64 -53.05
C GLY A 1030 28.65 -26.89 -53.62
N GLU A 1031 29.17 -28.07 -53.26
CA GLU A 1031 28.69 -29.39 -53.73
C GLU A 1031 27.50 -29.97 -52.93
N LYS A 1032 26.82 -29.16 -52.09
CA LYS A 1032 25.68 -29.67 -51.30
C LYS A 1032 24.57 -30.25 -52.18
N PRO A 1033 23.86 -31.31 -51.75
CA PRO A 1033 22.75 -31.89 -52.48
C PRO A 1033 21.66 -30.86 -52.83
N PHE A 1034 21.01 -31.02 -53.99
CA PHE A 1034 19.95 -30.11 -54.43
C PHE A 1034 18.83 -29.96 -53.39
N ALA A 1035 18.42 -31.06 -52.75
CA ALA A 1035 17.39 -31.05 -51.72
C ALA A 1035 17.76 -30.16 -50.51
N GLU A 1036 19.02 -30.16 -50.09
CA GLU A 1036 19.50 -29.28 -49.01
C GLU A 1036 19.51 -27.81 -49.42
N ARG A 1037 19.96 -27.52 -50.66
CA ARG A 1037 19.94 -26.15 -51.20
C ARG A 1037 18.51 -25.63 -51.33
N GLN A 1038 17.59 -26.46 -51.79
CA GLN A 1038 16.18 -26.14 -51.91
C GLN A 1038 15.53 -25.87 -50.54
N ALA A 1039 15.79 -26.73 -49.54
CA ALA A 1039 15.29 -26.51 -48.19
C ALA A 1039 15.83 -25.20 -47.58
N ALA A 1040 17.11 -24.89 -47.80
CA ALA A 1040 17.72 -23.64 -47.35
C ALA A 1040 17.10 -22.41 -48.05
N ALA A 1041 16.79 -22.49 -49.35
CA ALA A 1041 16.13 -21.42 -50.08
C ALA A 1041 14.74 -21.11 -49.52
N TRP A 1042 13.93 -22.15 -49.27
CA TRP A 1042 12.61 -21.99 -48.65
C TRP A 1042 12.70 -21.45 -47.23
N GLN A 1043 13.68 -21.90 -46.44
CA GLN A 1043 13.92 -21.34 -45.11
C GLN A 1043 14.27 -19.84 -45.17
N ALA A 1044 15.14 -19.44 -46.10
CA ALA A 1044 15.51 -18.03 -46.27
C ALA A 1044 14.33 -17.16 -46.71
N PHE A 1045 13.49 -17.66 -47.63
CA PHE A 1045 12.24 -16.99 -48.00
C PHE A 1045 11.27 -16.88 -46.82
N CYS A 1046 11.04 -17.95 -46.06
CA CYS A 1046 10.19 -17.89 -44.87
C CYS A 1046 10.73 -16.88 -43.84
N GLN A 1047 12.05 -16.80 -43.68
CA GLN A 1047 12.67 -15.83 -42.79
C GLN A 1047 12.45 -14.38 -43.27
N SER A 1048 12.54 -14.10 -44.57
CA SER A 1048 12.30 -12.75 -45.08
C SER A 1048 10.86 -12.28 -44.82
N LEU A 1049 9.87 -13.19 -44.91
CA LEU A 1049 8.49 -12.89 -44.55
C LEU A 1049 8.35 -12.52 -43.06
N LEU A 1050 8.95 -13.30 -42.16
CA LEU A 1050 8.92 -13.03 -40.71
C LEU A 1050 9.64 -11.73 -40.31
N CYS A 1051 10.60 -11.27 -41.13
CA CYS A 1051 11.33 -10.02 -40.93
C CYS A 1051 10.63 -8.78 -41.53
N SER A 1052 9.54 -8.96 -42.28
CA SER A 1052 8.91 -7.88 -43.03
C SER A 1052 8.07 -6.94 -42.16
N ASN A 1053 7.92 -5.69 -42.62
CA ASN A 1053 7.03 -4.72 -41.96
C ASN A 1053 5.55 -5.14 -41.98
N GLU A 1054 5.11 -5.96 -42.94
CA GLU A 1054 3.73 -6.45 -42.97
C GLU A 1054 3.49 -7.55 -41.93
N PHE A 1055 4.53 -8.30 -41.56
CA PHE A 1055 4.45 -9.23 -40.43
C PHE A 1055 4.45 -8.48 -39.08
N LEU A 1056 5.33 -7.49 -38.95
CA LEU A 1056 5.61 -6.80 -37.68
C LEU A 1056 4.55 -5.78 -37.26
N TYR A 1057 3.70 -5.31 -38.17
CA TYR A 1057 2.75 -4.24 -37.89
C TYR A 1057 1.32 -4.64 -38.23
N VAL A 1058 0.37 -4.10 -37.47
CA VAL A 1058 -1.07 -4.21 -37.67
C VAL A 1058 -1.61 -2.81 -37.92
N ASN A 1059 -2.40 -2.68 -38.99
CA ASN A 1059 -2.99 -1.41 -39.43
C ASN A 1059 -4.36 -1.17 -38.86
#